data_AF-A0A1Y2VXG5-F1
#
_entry.id   AF-A0A1Y2VXG5-F1
#
_cell.length_a   1.000
_cell.length_b   1.000
_cell.length_c   1.000
_cell.angle_alpha   90.00
_cell.angle_beta   90.00
_cell.angle_gamma   90.00
#
_symmetry.space_group_name_H-M   'P 1'
#
loop_
_entity.id
_entity.type
_entity.pdbx_description
1 polymer ?
#
loop_
_entity_poly.entity_id
_entity_poly.type
_entity_poly.pdbx_seq_one_letter_code
_entity_poly.pdbx_strand_id
1 'polypeptide(L)'
;MVTLHHVLHTGARPIGLYEFMDAVRATCKPRFPHARGSQHRRVAIAVSGGVDSMALAFLCSQVRKVNPDFKVSDNPVSGFRACVIDHGLRTGSHEEGLAVCEALKEMGFLSELFQLNWSRMLGDYSHPNDLPNIESVARTLRYRKFGYMCAFRNIASLLLAHHEDDQYETVLMRLLQGHGSRGLRGMRKAHDIPECEGLFGADKSGYVDDQYRQHPYYNMRPTARERKHMHRELRAHINDLMVEAELSENSNDELTDGEMEDFYQSKRVVPFEPNSIDIEDGGVTVYRPLLEFSKDRLIATCLENNVPWWEDATNKDPTLTMRNAVRHLYKGHNLPKALQKPSIIALSKRCEQRIQAQEAEARRLLSQTIIHEFEPHAGTAMVQFPKFEPHLSRRDSRSQLRRQARLQKRREVAAILMRIILTIVSPESQPPLLTTLENHVSRFFPSLANPEEMVPDPPKAFSISGVFLVPIIPNPEPTSIEAPEEQQQLQPLSWYLSRAPYPSNQPPPRVRTPYWATERNRRDKWKISPRMPWALWDGRYWIHIEHRLPYRLIVQPFAHEHAKPFRELLPPDDRNRLAALLKRYAPGKVRYTLPAIYLEEDLDLENVVPRPSYPNPVYLDDPDAVDDNAFEGVVEKGTEASSLHPRVLDNSKMKLVALPTLDIQVPRLDEYLSYEIRYRRVDRDTLQTAGTFHRGSFTAPRASKSKKRGMRTLVVLNRGRGRSWRRSRLGYSR
;
A
#
# COMPACT_ATOMS: atom_id res chain seq x y z
N MET A 1 33.91 2.38 -38.88
CA MET A 1 33.13 3.61 -39.12
C MET A 1 32.33 3.44 -40.41
N VAL A 2 31.05 3.11 -40.32
CA VAL A 2 30.11 3.16 -41.46
C VAL A 2 28.91 3.97 -40.96
N THR A 3 28.92 5.26 -41.28
CA THR A 3 27.86 6.22 -40.97
C THR A 3 26.73 6.07 -41.98
N LEU A 4 25.75 5.22 -41.67
CA LEU A 4 24.46 5.28 -42.33
C LEU A 4 23.76 6.57 -41.87
N HIS A 5 23.47 7.45 -42.82
CA HIS A 5 22.74 8.69 -42.59
C HIS A 5 21.40 8.41 -41.92
N HIS A 6 21.34 8.61 -40.60
CA HIS A 6 20.09 8.92 -39.93
C HIS A 6 19.56 10.17 -40.61
N VAL A 7 18.35 10.12 -41.19
CA VAL A 7 17.63 11.32 -41.60
C VAL A 7 17.23 12.03 -40.31
N LEU A 8 18.18 12.78 -39.73
CA LEU A 8 17.91 13.78 -38.72
C LEU A 8 16.97 14.79 -39.39
N HIS A 9 15.87 15.16 -38.73
CA HIS A 9 15.29 16.46 -39.03
C HIS A 9 16.40 17.48 -38.74
N THR A 10 16.96 18.07 -39.79
CA THR A 10 18.20 18.89 -39.81
C THR A 10 18.13 20.20 -38.99
N GLY A 11 17.21 20.30 -38.03
CA GLY A 11 17.01 21.46 -37.15
C GLY A 11 16.40 21.13 -35.77
N ALA A 12 16.47 19.88 -35.30
CA ALA A 12 15.99 19.55 -33.95
C ALA A 12 16.81 20.30 -32.89
N ARG A 13 16.15 21.21 -32.15
CA ARG A 13 16.83 22.00 -31.11
C ARG A 13 17.12 21.12 -29.88
N PRO A 14 18.33 21.20 -29.30
CA PRO A 14 18.67 20.63 -28.01
C PRO A 14 17.66 21.01 -26.92
N ILE A 15 17.57 20.18 -25.88
CA ILE A 15 16.66 20.42 -24.76
C ILE A 15 17.27 21.49 -23.85
N GLY A 16 16.55 22.60 -23.66
CA GLY A 16 16.98 23.64 -22.73
C GLY A 16 16.87 23.19 -21.28
N LEU A 17 17.77 23.66 -20.40
CA LEU A 17 17.74 23.30 -18.99
C LEU A 17 16.44 23.72 -18.28
N TYR A 18 15.94 24.92 -18.55
CA TYR A 18 14.67 25.39 -17.98
C TYR A 18 13.47 24.57 -18.46
N GLU A 19 13.47 24.18 -19.74
CA GLU A 19 12.44 23.33 -20.32
C GLU A 19 12.43 21.95 -19.66
N PHE A 20 13.61 21.36 -19.43
CA PHE A 20 13.74 20.11 -18.69
C PHE A 20 13.29 20.27 -17.23
N MET A 21 13.65 21.37 -16.55
CA MET A 21 13.20 21.64 -15.18
C MET A 21 11.67 21.72 -15.07
N ASP A 22 11.01 22.38 -16.02
CA ASP A 22 9.55 22.47 -16.05
C ASP A 22 8.91 21.11 -16.34
N ALA A 23 9.50 20.31 -17.23
CA ALA A 23 9.07 18.93 -17.46
C ALA A 23 9.20 18.07 -16.19
N VAL A 24 10.28 18.22 -15.43
CA VAL A 24 10.48 17.53 -14.15
C VAL A 24 9.44 17.99 -13.12
N ARG A 25 9.19 19.30 -12.97
CA ARG A 25 8.17 19.84 -12.05
C ARG A 25 6.76 19.35 -12.40
N ALA A 26 6.42 19.31 -13.68
CA ALA A 26 5.11 18.85 -14.15
C ALA A 26 4.91 17.33 -13.93
N THR A 27 5.99 16.55 -14.04
CA THR A 27 6.00 15.08 -13.91
C THR A 27 6.08 14.65 -12.44
N CYS A 28 6.94 15.30 -11.67
CA CYS A 28 7.30 14.94 -10.30
C CYS A 28 6.57 15.83 -9.31
N LYS A 29 5.23 15.72 -9.29
CA LYS A 29 4.40 16.44 -8.31
C LYS A 29 4.74 15.98 -6.88
N PRO A 30 4.66 16.87 -5.89
CA PRO A 30 4.82 16.47 -4.49
C PRO A 30 3.74 15.47 -4.11
N ARG A 31 4.14 14.39 -3.44
CA ARG A 31 3.22 13.38 -2.91
C ARG A 31 2.56 13.87 -1.63
N PHE A 32 3.29 14.63 -0.82
CA PHE A 32 2.82 15.22 0.42
C PHE A 32 2.92 16.75 0.32
N PRO A 33 1.99 17.41 -0.39
CA PRO A 33 2.06 18.86 -0.66
C PRO A 33 2.07 19.71 0.63
N HIS A 34 1.55 19.18 1.73
CA HIS A 34 1.52 19.84 3.04
C HIS A 34 2.71 19.46 3.95
N ALA A 35 3.58 18.52 3.51
CA ALA A 35 4.76 18.14 4.27
C ALA A 35 5.80 19.25 4.26
N ARG A 36 6.45 19.41 5.42
CA ARG A 36 7.48 20.43 5.65
C ARG A 36 8.83 19.76 5.55
N GLY A 37 9.31 19.56 4.33
CA GLY A 37 10.62 18.96 4.07
C GLY A 37 11.63 20.01 3.61
N SER A 38 12.67 20.25 4.41
CA SER A 38 13.90 20.93 3.97
C SER A 38 15.05 19.96 3.73
N GLN A 39 14.85 18.66 4.00
CA GLN A 39 15.88 17.64 3.88
C GLN A 39 16.10 17.27 2.42
N HIS A 40 17.37 17.26 2.01
CA HIS A 40 17.77 16.90 0.66
C HIS A 40 17.81 15.39 0.51
N ARG A 41 17.10 14.85 -0.48
CA ARG A 41 17.02 13.41 -0.74
C ARG A 41 17.70 13.04 -2.06
N ARG A 42 18.32 11.86 -2.12
CA ARG A 42 18.92 11.35 -3.36
C ARG A 42 17.83 10.86 -4.31
N VAL A 43 18.11 10.97 -5.61
CA VAL A 43 17.23 10.51 -6.69
C VAL A 43 17.98 9.48 -7.54
N ALA A 44 17.33 8.36 -7.86
CA ALA A 44 17.89 7.35 -8.76
C ALA A 44 17.58 7.69 -10.22
N ILE A 45 18.50 7.36 -11.12
CA ILE A 45 18.31 7.45 -12.57
C ILE A 45 18.65 6.09 -13.16
N ALA A 46 17.73 5.51 -13.93
CA ALA A 46 18.02 4.30 -14.70
C ALA A 46 18.80 4.67 -15.96
N VAL A 47 20.00 4.10 -16.11
CA VAL A 47 20.89 4.36 -17.25
C VAL A 47 21.17 3.05 -17.97
N SER A 48 20.83 2.97 -19.26
CA SER A 48 21.11 1.79 -20.09
C SER A 48 22.30 1.97 -21.03
N GLY A 49 22.91 3.16 -21.06
CA GLY A 49 23.96 3.53 -21.99
C GLY A 49 23.47 4.05 -23.35
N GLY A 50 22.19 3.85 -23.66
CA GLY A 50 21.56 4.41 -24.86
C GLY A 50 21.41 5.94 -24.78
N VAL A 51 21.31 6.58 -25.94
CA VAL A 51 21.24 8.05 -26.10
C VAL A 51 20.19 8.70 -25.21
N ASP A 52 19.02 8.07 -25.05
CA ASP A 52 17.91 8.62 -24.26
C ASP A 52 18.29 8.74 -22.78
N SER A 53 18.93 7.69 -22.25
CA SER A 53 19.35 7.63 -20.84
C SER A 53 20.57 8.49 -20.54
N MET A 54 21.49 8.60 -21.50
CA MET A 54 22.66 9.49 -21.39
C MET A 54 22.24 10.97 -21.46
N ALA A 55 21.27 11.32 -22.31
CA ALA A 55 20.67 12.65 -22.33
C ALA A 55 20.01 13.00 -20.99
N LEU A 56 19.23 12.06 -20.41
CA LEU A 56 18.62 12.25 -19.09
C LEU A 56 19.68 12.48 -17.99
N ALA A 57 20.74 11.67 -17.98
CA ALA A 57 21.84 11.81 -17.03
C ALA A 57 22.52 13.18 -17.19
N PHE A 58 22.87 13.57 -18.41
CA PHE A 58 23.47 14.87 -18.68
C PHE A 58 22.59 16.03 -18.16
N LEU A 59 21.31 16.06 -18.54
CA LEU A 59 20.37 17.10 -18.12
C LEU A 59 20.22 17.18 -16.59
N CYS A 60 20.18 16.03 -15.91
CA CYS A 60 20.13 16.00 -14.44
C CYS A 60 21.42 16.55 -13.79
N SER A 61 22.59 16.25 -14.35
CA SER A 61 23.87 16.80 -13.87
C SER A 61 23.91 18.32 -14.01
N GLN A 62 23.47 18.86 -15.14
CA GLN A 62 23.48 20.30 -15.39
C GLN A 62 22.47 21.07 -14.54
N VAL A 63 21.24 20.57 -14.39
CA VAL A 63 20.21 21.25 -13.57
C VAL A 63 20.68 21.45 -12.14
N ARG A 64 21.36 20.46 -11.55
CA ARG A 64 21.88 20.57 -10.18
C ARG A 64 22.95 21.66 -10.04
N LYS A 65 23.76 21.90 -11.08
CA LYS A 65 24.76 22.98 -11.08
C LYS A 65 24.10 24.35 -11.15
N VAL A 66 23.03 24.50 -11.92
CA VAL A 66 22.31 25.76 -12.12
C VAL A 66 21.37 26.07 -10.95
N ASN A 67 20.73 25.05 -10.38
CA ASN A 67 19.79 25.20 -9.28
C ASN A 67 20.02 24.12 -8.19
N PRO A 68 20.82 24.43 -7.16
CA PRO A 68 21.07 23.52 -6.04
C PRO A 68 19.82 23.15 -5.23
N ASP A 69 18.81 24.03 -5.21
CA ASP A 69 17.54 23.82 -4.52
C ASP A 69 16.49 23.12 -5.39
N PHE A 70 16.91 22.58 -6.53
CA PHE A 70 16.05 21.83 -7.43
C PHE A 70 15.37 20.67 -6.69
N LYS A 71 14.03 20.64 -6.78
CA LYS A 71 13.21 19.63 -6.12
C LYS A 71 12.73 18.58 -7.11
N VAL A 72 12.74 17.32 -6.66
CA VAL A 72 12.04 16.22 -7.33
C VAL A 72 10.99 15.72 -6.36
N SER A 73 9.71 15.83 -6.75
CA SER A 73 8.58 15.58 -5.87
C SER A 73 8.62 16.50 -4.64
N ASP A 74 8.67 15.95 -3.43
CA ASP A 74 8.58 16.72 -2.19
C ASP A 74 9.90 17.34 -1.71
N ASN A 75 11.05 16.76 -2.10
CA ASN A 75 12.35 17.05 -1.49
C ASN A 75 13.30 17.75 -2.46
N PRO A 76 14.13 18.71 -1.97
CA PRO A 76 15.34 19.12 -2.68
C PRO A 76 16.25 17.92 -2.98
N VAL A 77 16.96 17.96 -4.10
CA VAL A 77 17.84 16.84 -4.51
C VAL A 77 19.21 17.00 -3.85
N SER A 78 19.67 16.02 -3.05
CA SER A 78 21.05 16.02 -2.52
C SER A 78 22.07 15.58 -3.58
N GLY A 79 21.64 14.72 -4.50
CA GLY A 79 22.45 14.22 -5.60
C GLY A 79 21.72 13.11 -6.35
N PHE A 80 22.27 12.75 -7.50
CA PHE A 80 21.74 11.67 -8.32
C PHE A 80 22.61 10.43 -8.20
N ARG A 81 21.97 9.27 -8.23
CA ARG A 81 22.61 7.97 -8.31
C ARG A 81 22.19 7.29 -9.60
N ALA A 82 23.17 6.94 -10.43
CA ALA A 82 22.91 6.23 -11.67
C ALA A 82 22.91 4.72 -11.42
N CYS A 83 21.93 4.04 -12.01
CA CYS A 83 21.75 2.60 -11.85
C CYS A 83 21.78 1.97 -13.24
N VAL A 84 22.84 1.21 -13.49
CA VAL A 84 23.06 0.48 -14.74
C VAL A 84 22.73 -0.97 -14.49
N ILE A 85 21.89 -1.55 -15.35
CA ILE A 85 21.52 -2.96 -15.26
C ILE A 85 22.05 -3.67 -16.49
N ASP A 86 22.98 -4.59 -16.25
CA ASP A 86 23.44 -5.56 -17.23
C ASP A 86 22.50 -6.77 -17.22
N HIS A 87 21.87 -7.01 -18.37
CA HIS A 87 20.96 -8.14 -18.54
C HIS A 87 21.70 -9.44 -18.84
N GLY A 88 22.98 -9.42 -19.24
CA GLY A 88 23.75 -10.61 -19.57
C GLY A 88 23.25 -11.40 -20.79
N LEU A 89 22.50 -10.76 -21.71
CA LEU A 89 21.88 -11.44 -22.86
C LEU A 89 22.79 -11.58 -24.08
N ARG A 90 23.82 -10.74 -24.17
CA ARG A 90 24.78 -10.69 -25.27
C ARG A 90 26.22 -10.61 -24.76
N THR A 91 27.15 -11.10 -25.56
CA THR A 91 28.58 -10.88 -25.35
C THR A 91 28.89 -9.38 -25.46
N GLY A 92 29.82 -8.87 -24.65
CA GLY A 92 30.14 -7.43 -24.62
C GLY A 92 29.22 -6.56 -23.76
N SER A 93 28.13 -7.11 -23.19
CA SER A 93 27.16 -6.32 -22.42
C SER A 93 27.73 -5.78 -21.12
N HIS A 94 28.54 -6.57 -20.44
CA HIS A 94 29.20 -6.19 -19.20
C HIS A 94 30.25 -5.08 -19.43
N GLU A 95 31.10 -5.21 -20.45
CA GLU A 95 32.10 -4.20 -20.79
C GLU A 95 31.46 -2.86 -21.19
N GLU A 96 30.34 -2.90 -21.92
CA GLU A 96 29.54 -1.69 -22.21
C GLU A 96 28.98 -1.07 -20.93
N GLY A 97 28.45 -1.88 -20.00
CA GLY A 97 27.98 -1.41 -18.70
C GLY A 97 29.08 -0.70 -17.88
N LEU A 98 30.31 -1.20 -17.93
CA LEU A 98 31.47 -0.58 -17.30
C LEU A 98 31.84 0.75 -17.98
N ALA A 99 31.86 0.79 -19.32
CA ALA A 99 32.13 2.01 -20.07
C ALA A 99 31.09 3.11 -19.79
N VAL A 100 29.81 2.74 -19.65
CA VAL A 100 28.74 3.64 -19.23
C VAL A 100 29.00 4.20 -17.83
N CYS A 101 29.44 3.37 -16.89
CA CYS A 101 29.76 3.82 -15.53
C CYS A 101 30.91 4.83 -15.51
N GLU A 102 31.96 4.65 -16.31
CA GLU A 102 33.06 5.62 -16.42
C GLU A 102 32.58 6.95 -17.01
N ALA A 103 31.78 6.95 -18.08
CA ALA A 103 31.21 8.19 -18.62
C ALA A 103 30.30 8.91 -17.61
N LEU A 104 29.52 8.17 -16.82
CA LEU A 104 28.68 8.74 -15.76
C LEU A 104 29.50 9.36 -14.63
N LYS A 105 30.63 8.74 -14.28
CA LYS A 105 31.57 9.25 -13.29
C LYS A 105 32.21 10.56 -13.75
N GLU A 106 32.59 10.68 -15.01
CA GLU A 106 33.05 11.95 -15.62
C GLU A 106 31.97 13.05 -15.55
N MET A 107 30.69 12.68 -15.67
CA MET A 107 29.56 13.61 -15.51
C MET A 107 29.22 13.93 -14.04
N GLY A 108 29.94 13.36 -13.08
CA GLY A 108 29.80 13.62 -11.64
C GLY A 108 28.76 12.76 -10.93
N PHE A 109 28.39 11.61 -11.49
CA PHE A 109 27.46 10.66 -10.86
C PHE A 109 28.18 9.62 -10.00
N LEU A 110 27.46 9.14 -8.98
CA LEU A 110 27.75 7.86 -8.34
C LEU A 110 26.95 6.79 -9.09
N SER A 111 27.62 5.90 -9.82
CA SER A 111 27.01 4.80 -10.58
C SER A 111 27.17 3.45 -9.87
N GLU A 112 26.17 2.59 -10.02
CA GLU A 112 26.22 1.19 -9.61
C GLU A 112 25.80 0.32 -10.81
N LEU A 113 26.63 -0.67 -11.15
CA LEU A 113 26.38 -1.66 -12.20
C LEU A 113 25.87 -2.93 -11.54
N PHE A 114 24.72 -3.44 -11.98
CA PHE A 114 24.13 -4.66 -11.47
C PHE A 114 23.90 -5.67 -12.59
N GLN A 115 24.34 -6.90 -12.40
CA GLN A 115 24.01 -8.00 -13.29
C GLN A 115 22.71 -8.67 -12.84
N LEU A 116 21.86 -9.04 -13.79
CA LEU A 116 20.64 -9.80 -13.49
C LEU A 116 20.95 -11.28 -13.24
N ASN A 117 20.33 -11.81 -12.18
CA ASN A 117 20.31 -13.24 -11.91
C ASN A 117 19.06 -13.86 -12.56
N TRP A 118 19.28 -14.81 -13.47
CA TRP A 118 18.22 -15.48 -14.24
C TRP A 118 17.82 -16.85 -13.71
N SER A 119 18.60 -17.42 -12.79
CA SER A 119 18.52 -18.83 -12.37
C SER A 119 17.10 -19.35 -12.11
N ARG A 120 16.27 -18.58 -11.40
CA ARG A 120 14.87 -18.94 -11.07
C ARG A 120 13.91 -18.89 -12.25
N MET A 121 14.13 -17.96 -13.17
CA MET A 121 13.22 -17.70 -14.28
C MET A 121 13.48 -18.62 -15.47
N LEU A 122 14.64 -19.31 -15.46
CA LEU A 122 15.02 -20.26 -16.49
C LEU A 122 14.20 -21.55 -16.46
N GLY A 123 13.74 -22.01 -15.28
CA GLY A 123 12.99 -23.27 -15.19
C GLY A 123 13.80 -24.44 -15.76
N ASP A 124 13.32 -25.04 -16.85
CA ASP A 124 14.00 -26.13 -17.56
C ASP A 124 14.88 -25.66 -18.75
N TYR A 125 14.94 -24.35 -18.99
CA TYR A 125 15.77 -23.76 -20.05
C TYR A 125 17.22 -23.57 -19.60
N SER A 126 18.17 -23.73 -20.52
CA SER A 126 19.60 -23.61 -20.22
C SER A 126 20.10 -22.17 -20.24
N HIS A 127 19.53 -21.31 -21.09
CA HIS A 127 19.96 -19.92 -21.25
C HIS A 127 18.78 -18.94 -21.33
N PRO A 128 18.90 -17.68 -20.85
CA PRO A 128 17.80 -16.71 -20.90
C PRO A 128 17.22 -16.47 -22.30
N ASN A 129 18.07 -16.55 -23.33
CA ASN A 129 17.67 -16.40 -24.73
C ASN A 129 16.72 -17.50 -25.23
N ASP A 130 16.61 -18.61 -24.51
CA ASP A 130 15.70 -19.71 -24.87
C ASP A 130 14.27 -19.46 -24.34
N LEU A 131 14.08 -18.44 -23.49
CA LEU A 131 12.78 -18.14 -22.89
C LEU A 131 11.83 -17.47 -23.91
N PRO A 132 10.60 -17.99 -24.09
CA PRO A 132 9.63 -17.41 -25.03
C PRO A 132 9.13 -16.02 -24.61
N ASN A 133 9.21 -15.69 -23.32
CA ASN A 133 8.77 -14.44 -22.72
C ASN A 133 9.91 -13.60 -22.14
N ILE A 134 11.12 -13.75 -22.70
CA ILE A 134 12.36 -13.13 -22.20
C ILE A 134 12.22 -11.62 -21.90
N GLU A 135 11.56 -10.83 -22.77
CA GLU A 135 11.41 -9.38 -22.56
C GLU A 135 10.58 -9.08 -21.30
N SER A 136 9.52 -9.84 -21.08
CA SER A 136 8.66 -9.69 -19.89
C SER A 136 9.44 -10.06 -18.62
N VAL A 137 10.17 -11.16 -18.66
CA VAL A 137 11.01 -11.62 -17.54
C VAL A 137 12.14 -10.63 -17.25
N ALA A 138 12.87 -10.19 -18.27
CA ALA A 138 13.92 -9.18 -18.19
C ALA A 138 13.38 -7.89 -17.56
N ARG A 139 12.19 -7.47 -17.98
CA ARG A 139 11.51 -6.29 -17.44
C ARG A 139 11.21 -6.48 -15.95
N THR A 140 10.65 -7.61 -15.55
CA THR A 140 10.36 -7.92 -14.14
C THR A 140 11.62 -7.88 -13.29
N LEU A 141 12.66 -8.62 -13.67
CA LEU A 141 13.94 -8.65 -12.95
C LEU A 141 14.57 -7.26 -12.86
N ARG A 142 14.54 -6.49 -13.96
CA ARG A 142 15.07 -5.12 -14.00
C ARG A 142 14.36 -4.19 -13.01
N TYR A 143 13.03 -4.18 -13.00
CA TYR A 143 12.29 -3.33 -12.06
C TYR A 143 12.44 -3.78 -10.61
N ARG A 144 12.49 -5.09 -10.36
CA ARG A 144 12.78 -5.63 -9.01
C ARG A 144 14.16 -5.19 -8.51
N LYS A 145 15.20 -5.27 -9.34
CA LYS A 145 16.55 -4.80 -8.96
C LYS A 145 16.57 -3.29 -8.70
N PHE A 146 15.86 -2.49 -9.52
CA PHE A 146 15.67 -1.06 -9.22
C PHE A 146 14.97 -0.82 -7.89
N GLY A 147 13.89 -1.56 -7.61
CA GLY A 147 13.16 -1.47 -6.35
C GLY A 147 14.04 -1.80 -5.16
N TYR A 148 14.81 -2.88 -5.25
CA TYR A 148 15.70 -3.33 -4.17
C TYR A 148 16.75 -2.27 -3.85
N MET A 149 17.44 -1.77 -4.89
CA MET A 149 18.45 -0.73 -4.72
C MET A 149 17.82 0.55 -4.13
N CYS A 150 16.65 0.96 -4.62
CA CYS A 150 15.98 2.15 -4.10
C CYS A 150 15.60 1.99 -2.62
N ALA A 151 15.04 0.83 -2.24
CA ALA A 151 14.70 0.52 -0.85
C ALA A 151 15.95 0.51 0.04
N PHE A 152 16.99 -0.22 -0.37
CA PHE A 152 18.26 -0.34 0.36
C PHE A 152 18.95 1.02 0.58
N ARG A 153 18.92 1.90 -0.43
CA ARG A 153 19.51 3.25 -0.37
C ARG A 153 18.55 4.32 0.15
N ASN A 154 17.33 3.95 0.54
CA ASN A 154 16.26 4.86 0.97
C ASN A 154 15.93 5.99 -0.04
N ILE A 155 15.96 5.66 -1.33
CA ILE A 155 15.58 6.53 -2.44
C ILE A 155 14.07 6.34 -2.71
N ALA A 156 13.30 7.41 -2.82
CA ALA A 156 11.86 7.33 -3.15
C ALA A 156 11.53 7.73 -4.60
N SER A 157 12.49 8.22 -5.36
CA SER A 157 12.27 8.73 -6.72
C SER A 157 13.24 8.07 -7.70
N LEU A 158 12.69 7.42 -8.73
CA LEU A 158 13.44 6.82 -9.84
C LEU A 158 13.05 7.49 -11.15
N LEU A 159 14.02 8.06 -11.87
CA LEU A 159 13.82 8.66 -13.19
C LEU A 159 14.14 7.64 -14.30
N LEU A 160 13.24 7.55 -15.29
CA LEU A 160 13.44 6.77 -16.52
C LEU A 160 13.44 7.69 -17.74
N ALA A 161 14.26 7.34 -18.72
CA ALA A 161 14.43 8.12 -19.95
C ALA A 161 13.40 7.79 -21.06
N HIS A 162 12.20 7.34 -20.68
CA HIS A 162 11.14 7.13 -21.67
C HIS A 162 10.70 8.45 -22.29
N HIS A 163 10.55 8.45 -23.61
CA HIS A 163 10.33 9.67 -24.39
C HIS A 163 9.07 9.60 -25.28
N GLU A 164 8.83 10.63 -26.10
CA GLU A 164 7.61 10.77 -26.90
C GLU A 164 7.41 9.61 -27.89
N ASP A 165 8.48 9.16 -28.54
CA ASP A 165 8.42 8.07 -29.53
C ASP A 165 8.10 6.73 -28.85
N ASP A 166 8.64 6.45 -27.65
CA ASP A 166 8.24 5.28 -26.88
C ASP A 166 6.74 5.32 -26.55
N GLN A 167 6.20 6.51 -26.33
CA GLN A 167 4.77 6.70 -26.12
C GLN A 167 3.97 6.38 -27.38
N TYR A 168 4.41 6.90 -28.52
CA TYR A 168 3.81 6.58 -29.82
C TYR A 168 3.77 5.08 -30.08
N GLU A 169 4.90 4.40 -29.91
CA GLU A 169 5.02 2.95 -30.09
C GLU A 169 4.08 2.18 -29.16
N THR A 170 4.04 2.58 -27.89
CA THR A 170 3.20 1.93 -26.87
C THR A 170 1.71 2.10 -27.18
N VAL A 171 1.28 3.30 -27.59
CA VAL A 171 -0.12 3.58 -27.89
C VAL A 171 -0.55 2.88 -29.18
N LEU A 172 0.30 2.88 -30.22
CA LEU A 172 0.00 2.18 -31.47
C LEU A 172 -0.08 0.67 -31.27
N MET A 173 0.85 0.07 -30.51
CA MET A 173 0.78 -1.35 -30.16
C MET A 173 -0.51 -1.69 -29.41
N ARG A 174 -0.90 -0.87 -28.43
CA ARG A 174 -2.16 -1.06 -27.67
C ARG A 174 -3.40 -0.86 -28.55
N LEU A 175 -3.33 0.05 -29.53
CA LEU A 175 -4.42 0.24 -30.49
C LEU A 175 -4.61 -1.01 -31.36
N LEU A 176 -3.52 -1.59 -31.87
CA LEU A 176 -3.54 -2.85 -32.64
C LEU A 176 -4.07 -4.04 -31.82
N GLN A 177 -3.82 -4.03 -30.52
CA GLN A 177 -4.33 -5.04 -29.57
C GLN A 177 -5.78 -4.78 -29.10
N GLY A 178 -6.45 -3.73 -29.58
CA GLY A 178 -7.85 -3.45 -29.24
C GLY A 178 -8.08 -2.85 -27.85
N HIS A 179 -7.08 -2.20 -27.24
CA HIS A 179 -7.25 -1.56 -25.92
C HIS A 179 -8.19 -0.35 -25.98
N GLY A 180 -8.99 -0.17 -24.92
CA GLY A 180 -9.86 1.00 -24.76
C GLY A 180 -9.13 2.27 -24.30
N SER A 181 -9.89 3.34 -24.05
CA SER A 181 -9.38 4.68 -23.71
C SER A 181 -8.34 4.71 -22.59
N ARG A 182 -8.49 3.91 -21.54
CA ARG A 182 -7.51 3.80 -20.45
C ARG A 182 -6.18 3.17 -20.85
N GLY A 183 -6.20 2.20 -21.76
CA GLY A 183 -4.99 1.62 -22.34
C GLY A 183 -4.33 2.59 -23.33
N LEU A 184 -5.13 3.31 -24.11
CA LEU A 184 -4.67 4.27 -25.12
C LEU A 184 -4.08 5.57 -24.55
N ARG A 185 -4.16 5.84 -23.23
CA ARG A 185 -3.32 6.88 -22.57
C ARG A 185 -1.82 6.59 -22.70
N GLY A 186 -1.47 5.33 -22.98
CA GLY A 186 -0.08 4.89 -23.03
C GLY A 186 0.59 4.85 -21.66
N MET A 187 1.86 5.27 -21.59
CA MET A 187 2.64 5.35 -20.35
C MET A 187 2.28 6.56 -19.49
N ARG A 188 2.22 6.36 -18.17
CA ARG A 188 2.00 7.44 -17.20
C ARG A 188 3.30 8.20 -16.94
N LYS A 189 3.19 9.52 -16.73
CA LYS A 189 4.32 10.37 -16.29
C LYS A 189 4.89 9.95 -14.94
N ALA A 190 4.02 9.53 -14.01
CA ALA A 190 4.38 9.04 -12.68
C ALA A 190 3.51 7.84 -12.28
N HIS A 191 4.09 6.88 -11.56
CA HIS A 191 3.41 5.72 -10.97
C HIS A 191 4.31 5.06 -9.92
N ASP A 192 3.72 4.28 -9.00
CA ASP A 192 4.47 3.39 -8.11
C ASP A 192 5.32 2.42 -8.95
N ILE A 193 6.48 2.03 -8.42
CA ILE A 193 7.40 1.13 -9.12
C ILE A 193 6.71 -0.22 -9.42
N PRO A 194 6.65 -0.66 -10.69
CA PRO A 194 6.00 -1.91 -11.04
C PRO A 194 6.85 -3.12 -10.63
N GLU A 195 6.25 -4.30 -10.61
CA GLU A 195 6.93 -5.61 -10.39
C GLU A 195 7.62 -5.78 -9.01
N CYS A 196 7.50 -4.79 -8.12
CA CYS A 196 8.11 -4.79 -6.79
C CYS A 196 7.12 -5.16 -5.67
N GLU A 197 6.03 -5.85 -6.01
CA GLU A 197 5.10 -6.32 -5.00
C GLU A 197 5.82 -7.19 -3.96
N GLY A 198 5.51 -6.94 -2.67
CA GLY A 198 6.14 -7.64 -1.55
C GLY A 198 7.52 -7.12 -1.18
N LEU A 199 8.06 -6.11 -1.87
CA LEU A 199 9.34 -5.50 -1.55
C LEU A 199 9.16 -4.25 -0.67
N PHE A 200 9.41 -4.41 0.63
CA PHE A 200 9.30 -3.31 1.59
C PHE A 200 10.31 -2.19 1.31
N GLY A 201 9.90 -0.94 1.52
CA GLY A 201 10.62 0.27 1.14
C GLY A 201 10.47 0.66 -0.33
N ALA A 202 10.15 -0.29 -1.21
CA ALA A 202 9.92 -0.05 -2.64
C ALA A 202 8.42 0.04 -2.99
N ASP A 203 7.61 -0.96 -2.63
CA ASP A 203 6.18 -0.95 -2.88
C ASP A 203 5.41 -0.52 -1.63
N LYS A 204 4.69 0.61 -1.71
CA LYS A 204 3.65 1.01 -0.74
C LYS A 204 4.05 0.90 0.75
N SER A 205 5.30 1.24 1.08
CA SER A 205 5.92 1.08 2.42
C SER A 205 7.13 1.99 2.65
N GLY A 206 7.58 2.14 3.90
CA GLY A 206 8.76 2.92 4.30
C GLY A 206 8.46 4.36 4.73
N TYR A 207 7.20 4.77 4.83
CA TYR A 207 6.84 6.10 5.35
C TYR A 207 6.99 6.16 6.86
N VAL A 208 6.56 5.11 7.54
CA VAL A 208 6.62 5.02 9.00
C VAL A 208 8.07 5.07 9.49
N ASP A 209 8.98 4.36 8.81
CA ASP A 209 10.43 4.42 9.10
C ASP A 209 11.02 5.81 8.89
N ASP A 210 10.51 6.58 7.91
CA ASP A 210 10.91 7.97 7.74
C ASP A 210 10.50 8.81 8.96
N GLN A 211 9.27 8.64 9.47
CA GLN A 211 8.76 9.39 10.62
C GLN A 211 9.51 9.08 11.92
N TYR A 212 10.04 7.87 12.07
CA TYR A 212 10.85 7.48 13.22
C TYR A 212 12.29 8.04 13.19
N ARG A 213 12.73 8.61 12.06
CA ARG A 213 14.05 9.28 12.00
C ARG A 213 14.06 10.50 12.89
N GLN A 214 15.24 10.79 13.45
CA GLN A 214 15.47 12.05 14.18
C GLN A 214 15.14 13.27 13.31
N HIS A 215 15.43 13.19 12.01
CA HIS A 215 15.15 14.20 11.00
C HIS A 215 14.40 13.55 9.81
N PRO A 216 13.05 13.50 9.85
CA PRO A 216 12.26 12.89 8.77
C PRO A 216 12.37 13.71 7.49
N TYR A 217 12.33 13.03 6.32
CA TYR A 217 12.23 13.70 5.02
C TYR A 217 10.87 14.38 4.86
N TYR A 218 9.82 13.79 5.44
CA TYR A 218 8.46 14.32 5.44
C TYR A 218 8.06 14.72 6.87
N ASN A 219 8.16 15.99 7.22
CA ASN A 219 7.69 16.45 8.51
C ASN A 219 6.25 16.96 8.45
N MET A 220 5.32 16.23 9.05
CA MET A 220 3.92 16.65 9.19
C MET A 220 3.63 17.35 10.52
N ARG A 221 4.62 17.49 11.41
CA ARG A 221 4.41 18.03 12.75
C ARG A 221 4.18 19.55 12.71
N PRO A 222 3.19 20.06 13.46
CA PRO A 222 2.95 21.49 13.58
C PRO A 222 4.12 22.19 14.28
N THR A 223 4.42 23.41 13.83
CA THR A 223 5.49 24.25 14.39
C THR A 223 5.20 24.60 15.85
N ALA A 224 6.21 25.07 16.60
CA ALA A 224 5.99 25.54 17.97
C ALA A 224 4.95 26.68 18.06
N ARG A 225 4.90 27.55 17.04
CA ARG A 225 3.91 28.64 16.96
C ARG A 225 2.50 28.11 16.74
N GLU A 226 2.32 27.17 15.83
CA GLU A 226 1.01 26.55 15.58
C GLU A 226 0.57 25.68 16.76
N ARG A 227 1.48 24.94 17.39
CA ARG A 227 1.17 24.22 18.63
C ARG A 227 0.68 25.17 19.71
N LYS A 228 1.31 26.34 19.87
CA LYS A 228 0.87 27.38 20.80
C LYS A 228 -0.49 27.96 20.42
N HIS A 229 -0.77 28.12 19.12
CA HIS A 229 -2.06 28.58 18.62
C HIS A 229 -3.17 27.55 18.86
N MET A 230 -2.96 26.28 18.44
CA MET A 230 -3.89 25.18 18.69
C MET A 230 -4.16 24.98 20.18
N HIS A 231 -3.14 25.07 21.05
CA HIS A 231 -3.33 25.02 22.50
C HIS A 231 -4.21 26.18 23.02
N ARG A 232 -4.13 27.37 22.41
CA ARG A 232 -4.97 28.51 22.77
C ARG A 232 -6.41 28.28 22.32
N GLU A 233 -6.62 27.81 21.09
CA GLU A 233 -7.96 27.50 20.57
C GLU A 233 -8.63 26.36 21.33
N LEU A 234 -7.90 25.30 21.68
CA LEU A 234 -8.41 24.22 22.53
C LEU A 234 -8.82 24.73 23.90
N ARG A 235 -8.01 25.59 24.52
CA ARG A 235 -8.38 26.22 25.81
C ARG A 235 -9.63 27.10 25.68
N ALA A 236 -9.77 27.85 24.60
CA ALA A 236 -10.96 28.66 24.35
C ALA A 236 -12.21 27.77 24.22
N HIS A 237 -12.16 26.71 23.41
CA HIS A 237 -13.28 25.76 23.27
C HIS A 237 -13.60 25.03 24.57
N ILE A 238 -12.60 24.61 25.35
CA ILE A 238 -12.84 23.97 26.66
C ILE A 238 -13.50 24.96 27.59
N ASN A 239 -13.04 26.21 27.63
CA ASN A 239 -13.67 27.25 28.43
C ASN A 239 -15.11 27.51 27.98
N ASP A 240 -15.39 27.58 26.67
CA ASP A 240 -16.75 27.75 26.16
C ASP A 240 -17.65 26.57 26.55
N LEU A 241 -17.16 25.33 26.45
CA LEU A 241 -17.88 24.13 26.90
C LEU A 241 -18.11 24.10 28.42
N MET A 242 -17.14 24.59 29.21
CA MET A 242 -17.28 24.72 30.66
C MET A 242 -18.28 25.82 31.01
N VAL A 243 -18.28 26.95 30.31
CA VAL A 243 -19.26 28.02 30.47
C VAL A 243 -20.65 27.54 30.05
N GLU A 244 -20.78 26.76 28.98
CA GLU A 244 -22.05 26.13 28.58
C GLU A 244 -22.54 25.12 29.63
N ALA A 245 -21.64 24.34 30.24
CA ALA A 245 -21.96 23.43 31.34
C ALA A 245 -22.41 24.21 32.59
N GLU A 246 -21.70 25.27 32.98
CA GLU A 246 -22.04 26.15 34.11
C GLU A 246 -23.36 26.89 33.87
N LEU A 247 -23.66 27.30 32.63
CA LEU A 247 -24.95 27.91 32.27
C LEU A 247 -26.10 26.89 32.27
N SER A 248 -25.81 25.61 32.02
CA SER A 248 -26.79 24.51 32.12
C SER A 248 -27.05 24.08 33.56
N GLU A 249 -26.10 24.32 34.47
CA GLU A 249 -26.18 24.05 35.91
C GLU A 249 -26.63 25.27 36.74
N ASN A 250 -27.43 26.17 36.17
CA ASN A 250 -28.20 27.17 36.94
C ASN A 250 -29.44 26.55 37.61
N SER A 251 -29.27 25.41 38.27
CA SER A 251 -30.15 24.95 39.36
C SER A 251 -29.32 24.92 40.63
N ASN A 252 -29.62 25.85 41.54
CA ASN A 252 -29.05 25.92 42.88
C ASN A 252 -29.09 24.55 43.59
N ASP A 253 -28.00 23.80 43.54
CA ASP A 253 -27.70 22.78 44.53
C ASP A 253 -26.20 22.88 44.87
N GLU A 254 -25.93 23.11 46.15
CA GLU A 254 -24.59 23.17 46.72
C GLU A 254 -23.89 21.81 46.53
N LEU A 255 -22.93 21.76 45.60
CA LEU A 255 -22.06 20.61 45.39
C LEU A 255 -21.24 20.34 46.66
N THR A 256 -21.60 19.30 47.41
CA THR A 256 -20.82 18.83 48.56
C THR A 256 -19.55 18.10 48.12
N ASP A 257 -18.48 18.24 48.92
CA ASP A 257 -17.12 17.67 48.74
C ASP A 257 -17.04 16.16 48.39
N GLY A 258 -18.16 15.42 48.44
CA GLY A 258 -18.22 13.99 48.09
C GLY A 258 -18.35 13.69 46.60
N GLU A 259 -18.83 14.63 45.77
CA GLU A 259 -19.05 14.35 44.32
C GLU A 259 -17.79 14.52 43.48
N MET A 260 -16.76 15.19 44.03
CA MET A 260 -15.46 15.34 43.40
C MET A 260 -14.57 14.09 43.56
N GLU A 261 -14.85 13.21 44.54
CA GLU A 261 -14.13 11.94 44.71
C GLU A 261 -14.64 10.84 43.77
N ASP A 262 -15.92 10.81 43.41
CA ASP A 262 -16.48 9.83 42.47
C ASP A 262 -16.01 10.06 41.02
N PHE A 263 -15.70 11.30 40.64
CA PHE A 263 -15.12 11.63 39.33
C PHE A 263 -13.67 11.16 39.18
N TYR A 264 -12.93 11.02 40.29
CA TYR A 264 -11.58 10.45 40.30
C TYR A 264 -11.54 8.93 40.56
N GLN A 265 -12.60 8.36 41.14
CA GLN A 265 -12.68 6.93 41.46
C GLN A 265 -13.35 6.06 40.39
N SER A 266 -13.98 6.64 39.36
CA SER A 266 -14.39 5.88 38.18
C SER A 266 -13.22 5.60 37.22
N LYS A 267 -12.12 5.03 37.71
CA LYS A 267 -11.29 4.15 36.88
C LYS A 267 -12.07 2.88 36.62
N ARG A 268 -13.08 2.96 35.73
CA ARG A 268 -13.39 1.81 34.88
C ARG A 268 -12.03 1.44 34.28
N VAL A 269 -11.56 0.22 34.56
CA VAL A 269 -10.43 -0.36 33.87
C VAL A 269 -10.78 -0.30 32.39
N VAL A 270 -10.35 0.75 31.70
CA VAL A 270 -10.39 0.81 30.25
C VAL A 270 -9.49 -0.35 29.85
N PRO A 271 -10.02 -1.39 29.18
CA PRO A 271 -9.17 -2.47 28.71
C PRO A 271 -8.04 -1.81 27.93
N PHE A 272 -6.79 -2.13 28.26
CA PHE A 272 -5.62 -1.62 27.53
C PHE A 272 -5.88 -1.78 26.04
N GLU A 273 -6.10 -0.66 25.33
CA GLU A 273 -6.33 -0.68 23.89
C GLU A 273 -5.02 -1.15 23.25
N PRO A 274 -5.06 -2.09 22.30
CA PRO A 274 -3.88 -2.45 21.54
C PRO A 274 -3.30 -1.19 20.89
N ASN A 275 -1.98 -1.14 20.76
CA ASN A 275 -1.31 -0.04 20.07
C ASN A 275 -1.90 0.10 18.67
N SER A 276 -2.18 1.34 18.24
CA SER A 276 -2.68 1.59 16.90
C SER A 276 -1.74 1.02 15.85
N ILE A 277 -2.25 0.19 14.94
CA ILE A 277 -1.43 -0.32 13.83
C ILE A 277 -1.02 0.85 12.94
N ASP A 278 0.28 1.00 12.75
CA ASP A 278 0.85 2.00 11.85
C ASP A 278 0.45 1.72 10.40
N ILE A 279 0.03 2.77 9.69
CA ILE A 279 -0.37 2.72 8.29
C ILE A 279 0.76 3.29 7.44
N GLU A 280 1.25 2.48 6.52
CA GLU A 280 2.27 2.90 5.56
C GLU A 280 1.70 3.93 4.57
N ASP A 281 2.56 4.77 4.03
CA ASP A 281 2.26 5.64 2.89
C ASP A 281 3.55 5.97 2.13
N GLY A 282 4.43 4.98 2.01
CA GLY A 282 5.74 5.14 1.39
C GLY A 282 5.85 4.52 0.00
N GLY A 283 7.07 4.21 -0.40
CA GLY A 283 7.40 3.51 -1.63
C GLY A 283 8.09 4.39 -2.67
N VAL A 284 8.62 3.73 -3.69
CA VAL A 284 9.35 4.33 -4.80
C VAL A 284 8.38 4.72 -5.90
N THR A 285 8.43 5.97 -6.30
CA THR A 285 7.72 6.49 -7.47
C THR A 285 8.66 6.58 -8.65
N VAL A 286 8.21 6.04 -9.78
CA VAL A 286 8.91 6.09 -11.06
C VAL A 286 8.37 7.25 -11.89
N TYR A 287 9.26 8.14 -12.30
CA TYR A 287 8.98 9.33 -13.09
C TYR A 287 9.59 9.24 -14.49
N ARG A 288 8.88 9.81 -15.48
CA ARG A 288 9.29 9.85 -16.89
C ARG A 288 9.28 11.31 -17.38
N PRO A 289 10.28 12.12 -17.00
CA PRO A 289 10.29 13.55 -17.34
C PRO A 289 10.48 13.79 -18.85
N LEU A 290 11.06 12.83 -19.58
CA LEU A 290 11.34 12.99 -21.01
C LEU A 290 10.16 12.66 -21.95
N LEU A 291 9.00 12.28 -21.40
CA LEU A 291 7.87 11.71 -22.15
C LEU A 291 7.29 12.64 -23.23
N GLU A 292 7.55 13.94 -23.15
CA GLU A 292 7.07 14.96 -24.10
C GLU A 292 8.14 15.39 -25.12
N PHE A 293 9.37 14.87 -25.00
CA PHE A 293 10.48 15.19 -25.89
C PHE A 293 10.63 14.10 -26.96
N SER A 294 10.89 14.51 -28.20
CA SER A 294 11.17 13.59 -29.29
C SER A 294 12.59 13.02 -29.18
N LYS A 295 12.80 11.85 -29.78
CA LYS A 295 14.12 11.22 -29.82
C LYS A 295 15.19 12.11 -30.47
N ASP A 296 14.84 12.81 -31.54
CA ASP A 296 15.77 13.68 -32.27
C ASP A 296 16.33 14.80 -31.38
N ARG A 297 15.53 15.33 -30.45
CA ARG A 297 15.99 16.34 -29.49
C ARG A 297 16.94 15.77 -28.45
N LEU A 298 16.75 14.53 -28.04
CA LEU A 298 17.66 13.83 -27.14
C LEU A 298 19.01 13.60 -27.82
N ILE A 299 19.00 13.17 -29.09
CA ILE A 299 20.20 13.02 -29.92
C ILE A 299 20.91 14.38 -30.09
N ALA A 300 20.17 15.43 -30.44
CA ALA A 300 20.74 16.78 -30.57
C ALA A 300 21.38 17.29 -29.27
N THR A 301 20.78 16.98 -28.12
CA THR A 301 21.32 17.34 -26.80
C THR A 301 22.65 16.62 -26.53
N CYS A 302 22.74 15.32 -26.83
CA CYS A 302 23.98 14.57 -26.65
C CYS A 302 25.07 15.04 -27.62
N LEU A 303 24.73 15.28 -28.89
CA LEU A 303 25.67 15.75 -29.91
C LEU A 303 26.27 17.12 -29.57
N GLU A 304 25.43 18.09 -29.21
CA GLU A 304 25.89 19.44 -28.86
C GLU A 304 26.83 19.45 -27.65
N ASN A 305 26.57 18.56 -26.69
CA ASN A 305 27.30 18.52 -25.43
C ASN A 305 28.37 17.41 -25.38
N ASN A 306 28.68 16.78 -26.52
CA ASN A 306 29.66 15.69 -26.65
C ASN A 306 29.47 14.55 -25.64
N VAL A 307 28.21 14.22 -25.36
CA VAL A 307 27.85 13.13 -24.44
C VAL A 307 28.00 11.80 -25.20
N PRO A 308 28.83 10.84 -24.74
CA PRO A 308 28.94 9.54 -25.40
C PRO A 308 27.69 8.68 -25.13
N TRP A 309 27.35 7.82 -26.08
CA TRP A 309 26.32 6.78 -25.91
C TRP A 309 26.68 5.51 -26.69
N TRP A 310 26.05 4.42 -26.30
CA TRP A 310 26.22 3.09 -26.90
C TRP A 310 24.91 2.64 -27.53
N GLU A 311 24.97 2.08 -28.73
CA GLU A 311 23.80 1.56 -29.44
C GLU A 311 23.87 0.04 -29.55
N ASP A 312 22.87 -0.63 -28.97
CA ASP A 312 22.71 -2.07 -29.13
C ASP A 312 22.26 -2.41 -30.57
N ALA A 313 22.98 -3.32 -31.23
CA ALA A 313 22.70 -3.79 -32.58
C ALA A 313 21.34 -4.51 -32.69
N THR A 314 20.87 -5.15 -31.62
CA THR A 314 19.59 -5.86 -31.59
C THR A 314 18.37 -4.93 -31.73
N ASN A 315 18.54 -3.64 -31.41
CA ASN A 315 17.49 -2.63 -31.61
C ASN A 315 17.13 -2.39 -33.09
N LYS A 316 17.94 -2.91 -34.03
CA LYS A 316 17.74 -2.76 -35.47
C LYS A 316 16.95 -3.92 -36.08
N ASP A 317 16.79 -5.04 -35.37
CA ASP A 317 16.05 -6.20 -35.88
C ASP A 317 14.53 -5.99 -35.70
N PRO A 318 13.75 -5.87 -36.79
CA PRO A 318 12.32 -5.65 -36.74
C PRO A 318 11.53 -6.90 -36.30
N THR A 319 12.11 -8.10 -36.39
CA THR A 319 11.42 -9.36 -36.06
C THR A 319 11.50 -9.71 -34.58
N LEU A 320 12.47 -9.12 -33.87
CA LEU A 320 12.78 -9.48 -32.49
C LEU A 320 11.69 -9.06 -31.50
N THR A 321 11.07 -7.88 -31.69
CA THR A 321 10.00 -7.39 -30.80
C THR A 321 8.91 -6.67 -31.59
N MET A 322 7.68 -6.71 -31.09
CA MET A 322 6.57 -5.91 -31.64
C MET A 322 6.90 -4.41 -31.64
N ARG A 323 7.68 -3.94 -30.66
CA ARG A 323 8.12 -2.55 -30.60
C ARG A 323 9.10 -2.22 -31.72
N ASN A 324 10.07 -3.08 -32.02
CA ASN A 324 10.97 -2.91 -33.15
C ASN A 324 10.23 -2.98 -34.48
N ALA A 325 9.25 -3.88 -34.60
CA ALA A 325 8.37 -3.95 -35.77
C ALA A 325 7.61 -2.64 -35.99
N VAL A 326 7.02 -2.06 -34.93
CA VAL A 326 6.32 -0.75 -34.99
C VAL A 326 7.29 0.38 -35.35
N ARG A 327 8.51 0.39 -34.79
CA ARG A 327 9.57 1.35 -35.14
C ARG A 327 9.94 1.27 -36.62
N HIS A 328 10.16 0.06 -37.12
CA HIS A 328 10.47 -0.18 -38.53
C HIS A 328 9.31 0.23 -39.43
N LEU A 329 8.07 -0.07 -39.03
CA LEU A 329 6.86 0.27 -39.78
C LEU A 329 6.69 1.78 -39.96
N TYR A 330 6.94 2.57 -38.92
CA TYR A 330 6.89 4.03 -39.01
C TYR A 330 8.07 4.65 -39.79
N LYS A 331 9.28 4.08 -39.66
CA LYS A 331 10.48 4.61 -40.36
C LYS A 331 10.53 4.21 -41.84
N GLY A 332 10.08 3.00 -42.17
CA GLY A 332 10.21 2.40 -43.49
C GLY A 332 8.99 2.56 -44.40
N HIS A 333 7.81 2.90 -43.85
CA HIS A 333 6.58 3.03 -44.62
C HIS A 333 5.87 4.36 -44.38
N ASN A 334 5.22 4.89 -45.43
CA ASN A 334 4.38 6.07 -45.31
C ASN A 334 3.00 5.68 -44.77
N LEU A 335 2.81 5.80 -43.46
CA LEU A 335 1.54 5.46 -42.81
C LEU A 335 0.46 6.51 -43.10
N PRO A 336 -0.83 6.12 -43.16
CA PRO A 336 -1.93 7.06 -43.22
C PRO A 336 -1.86 8.08 -42.08
N LYS A 337 -2.27 9.34 -42.35
CA LYS A 337 -2.20 10.45 -41.39
C LYS A 337 -2.75 10.13 -39.99
N ALA A 338 -3.78 9.29 -39.90
CA ALA A 338 -4.38 8.87 -38.64
C ALA A 338 -3.45 8.00 -37.76
N LEU A 339 -2.53 7.25 -38.37
CA LEU A 339 -1.59 6.36 -37.70
C LEU A 339 -0.20 7.00 -37.51
N GLN A 340 0.02 8.20 -38.03
CA GLN A 340 1.27 8.94 -37.84
C GLN A 340 1.41 9.48 -36.41
N LYS A 341 2.66 9.73 -36.00
CA LYS A 341 3.05 10.16 -34.66
C LYS A 341 2.19 11.30 -34.08
N PRO A 342 1.95 12.44 -34.77
CA PRO A 342 1.16 13.54 -34.20
C PRO A 342 -0.28 13.14 -33.85
N SER A 343 -0.91 12.31 -34.69
CA SER A 343 -2.31 11.88 -34.51
C SER A 343 -2.46 10.92 -33.34
N ILE A 344 -1.53 9.97 -33.20
CA ILE A 344 -1.53 8.97 -32.12
C ILE A 344 -1.19 9.63 -30.77
N ILE A 345 -0.23 10.57 -30.73
CA ILE A 345 0.05 11.33 -29.51
C ILE A 345 -1.14 12.22 -29.13
N ALA A 346 -1.80 12.88 -30.09
CA ALA A 346 -3.03 13.64 -29.84
C ALA A 346 -4.17 12.76 -29.33
N LEU A 347 -4.32 11.52 -29.82
CA LEU A 347 -5.26 10.55 -29.29
C LEU A 347 -4.95 10.21 -27.83
N SER A 348 -3.70 9.88 -27.52
CA SER A 348 -3.25 9.59 -26.16
C SER A 348 -3.51 10.75 -25.19
N LYS A 349 -3.21 11.98 -25.60
CA LYS A 349 -3.50 13.20 -24.81
C LYS A 349 -5.00 13.37 -24.54
N ARG A 350 -5.87 13.17 -25.54
CA ARG A 350 -7.34 13.21 -25.35
C ARG A 350 -7.83 12.11 -24.41
N CYS A 351 -7.28 10.91 -24.50
CA CYS A 351 -7.57 9.81 -23.59
C CYS A 351 -7.16 10.16 -22.14
N GLU A 352 -5.94 10.67 -21.94
CA GLU A 352 -5.45 11.12 -20.62
C GLU A 352 -6.35 12.21 -20.03
N GLN A 353 -6.71 13.24 -20.80
CA GLN A 353 -7.61 14.31 -20.35
C GLN A 353 -8.98 13.77 -19.91
N ARG A 354 -9.55 12.85 -20.69
CA ARG A 354 -10.83 12.21 -20.32
C ARG A 354 -10.71 11.44 -19.01
N ILE A 355 -9.62 10.68 -18.82
CA ILE A 355 -9.38 9.90 -17.60
C ILE A 355 -9.20 10.82 -16.40
N GLN A 356 -8.39 11.88 -16.53
CA GLN A 356 -8.18 12.86 -15.47
C GLN A 356 -9.49 13.55 -15.07
N ALA A 357 -10.35 13.88 -16.03
CA ALA A 357 -11.67 14.44 -15.73
C ALA A 357 -12.56 13.47 -14.95
N GLN A 358 -12.53 12.17 -15.29
CA GLN A 358 -13.28 11.13 -14.57
C GLN A 358 -12.72 10.88 -13.16
N GLU A 359 -11.39 10.84 -13.01
CA GLU A 359 -10.72 10.69 -11.71
C GLU A 359 -10.99 11.91 -10.81
N ALA A 360 -10.98 13.13 -11.37
CA ALA A 360 -11.34 14.35 -10.64
C ALA A 360 -12.80 14.35 -10.19
N GLU A 361 -13.73 13.90 -11.04
CA GLU A 361 -15.15 13.76 -10.68
C GLU A 361 -15.35 12.73 -9.57
N ALA A 362 -14.65 11.59 -9.63
CA ALA A 362 -14.67 10.58 -8.58
C ALA A 362 -14.09 11.09 -7.25
N ARG A 363 -12.99 11.87 -7.29
CA ARG A 363 -12.43 12.53 -6.10
C ARG A 363 -13.38 13.55 -5.48
N ARG A 364 -14.16 14.27 -6.30
CA ARG A 364 -15.22 15.17 -5.79
C ARG A 364 -16.35 14.40 -5.11
N LEU A 365 -16.68 13.20 -5.58
CA LEU A 365 -17.63 12.34 -4.89
C LEU A 365 -17.03 11.74 -3.62
N LEU A 366 -15.74 11.42 -3.63
CA LEU A 366 -15.02 10.92 -2.45
C LEU A 366 -15.10 11.91 -1.28
N SER A 367 -15.02 13.21 -1.52
CA SER A 367 -15.19 14.23 -0.46
C SER A 367 -16.61 14.34 0.09
N GLN A 368 -17.57 13.63 -0.52
CA GLN A 368 -18.95 13.52 -0.06
C GLN A 368 -19.24 12.13 0.54
N THR A 369 -18.31 11.19 0.39
CA THR A 369 -18.36 9.88 1.04
C THR A 369 -17.98 10.04 2.50
N ILE A 370 -18.70 9.36 3.40
CA ILE A 370 -18.38 9.35 4.82
C ILE A 370 -17.75 8.01 5.15
N ILE A 371 -16.48 8.01 5.57
CA ILE A 371 -15.82 6.86 6.20
C ILE A 371 -16.02 7.02 7.71
N HIS A 372 -17.02 6.33 8.25
CA HIS A 372 -17.37 6.38 9.67
C HIS A 372 -16.26 5.83 10.55
N GLU A 373 -15.68 4.70 10.14
CA GLU A 373 -14.61 4.02 10.86
C GLU A 373 -13.72 3.27 9.87
N PHE A 374 -12.41 3.33 10.09
CA PHE A 374 -11.45 2.47 9.43
C PHE A 374 -10.56 1.82 10.50
N GLU A 375 -10.60 0.49 10.56
CA GLU A 375 -9.95 -0.30 11.58
C GLU A 375 -8.81 -1.15 10.98
N PRO A 376 -7.54 -0.71 11.09
CA PRO A 376 -6.40 -1.43 10.54
C PRO A 376 -6.09 -2.75 11.26
N HIS A 377 -6.57 -3.01 12.49
CA HIS A 377 -6.34 -4.28 13.20
C HIS A 377 -6.93 -5.49 12.48
N ALA A 378 -8.08 -5.30 11.83
CA ALA A 378 -8.75 -6.33 11.03
C ALA A 378 -8.81 -5.99 9.54
N GLY A 379 -8.46 -4.76 9.15
CA GLY A 379 -8.63 -4.24 7.80
C GLY A 379 -10.11 -4.15 7.46
N THR A 380 -10.87 -3.40 8.25
CA THR A 380 -12.32 -3.21 8.05
C THR A 380 -12.65 -1.73 7.94
N ALA A 381 -13.69 -1.40 7.18
CA ALA A 381 -14.13 -0.01 7.02
C ALA A 381 -15.66 0.06 7.03
N MET A 382 -16.22 1.08 7.64
CA MET A 382 -17.63 1.43 7.53
C MET A 382 -17.77 2.68 6.67
N VAL A 383 -18.45 2.55 5.53
CA VAL A 383 -18.48 3.59 4.49
C VAL A 383 -19.91 3.87 4.06
N GLN A 384 -20.28 5.14 4.03
CA GLN A 384 -21.53 5.62 3.47
C GLN A 384 -21.22 6.38 2.18
N PHE A 385 -21.66 5.83 1.06
CA PHE A 385 -21.50 6.47 -0.25
C PHE A 385 -22.45 7.66 -0.40
N PRO A 386 -22.07 8.70 -1.15
CA PRO A 386 -22.95 9.83 -1.40
C PRO A 386 -24.11 9.42 -2.31
N LYS A 387 -25.21 10.18 -2.27
CA LYS A 387 -26.21 10.09 -3.32
C LYS A 387 -25.59 10.51 -4.65
N PHE A 388 -25.77 9.68 -5.67
CA PHE A 388 -25.22 9.97 -6.99
C PHE A 388 -26.24 9.71 -8.08
N GLU A 389 -27.07 10.73 -8.34
CA GLU A 389 -28.16 10.64 -9.31
C GLU A 389 -27.74 11.16 -10.69
N PRO A 390 -28.31 10.61 -11.78
CA PRO A 390 -28.12 11.15 -13.10
C PRO A 390 -28.83 12.49 -13.23
N HIS A 391 -28.09 13.59 -13.42
CA HIS A 391 -28.70 14.86 -13.86
C HIS A 391 -29.22 14.69 -15.29
N LEU A 392 -30.54 14.50 -15.43
CA LEU A 392 -31.23 14.43 -16.71
C LEU A 392 -31.53 15.85 -17.20
N SER A 393 -30.89 16.26 -18.30
CA SER A 393 -31.21 17.52 -18.96
C SER A 393 -32.48 17.37 -19.80
N ARG A 394 -33.25 18.45 -20.01
CA ARG A 394 -34.31 18.48 -21.05
C ARG A 394 -33.80 18.12 -22.45
N ARG A 395 -32.49 18.21 -22.70
CA ARG A 395 -31.87 17.76 -23.95
C ARG A 395 -31.66 16.23 -24.02
N ASP A 396 -31.69 15.51 -22.90
CA ASP A 396 -31.56 14.05 -22.83
C ASP A 396 -32.82 13.31 -23.27
N SER A 397 -34.00 13.91 -23.05
CA SER A 397 -35.26 13.33 -23.52
C SER A 397 -35.33 13.26 -25.05
N ARG A 398 -34.55 14.08 -25.75
CA ARG A 398 -34.52 14.14 -27.22
C ARG A 398 -33.60 13.11 -27.88
N SER A 399 -32.73 12.41 -27.13
CA SER A 399 -31.81 11.42 -27.71
C SER A 399 -31.45 10.32 -26.71
N GLN A 400 -31.95 9.11 -26.96
CA GLN A 400 -31.65 7.92 -26.14
C GLN A 400 -30.14 7.61 -26.10
N LEU A 401 -29.43 7.75 -27.22
CA LEU A 401 -27.98 7.53 -27.29
C LEU A 401 -27.20 8.48 -26.37
N ARG A 402 -27.58 9.76 -26.30
CA ARG A 402 -26.92 10.73 -25.39
C ARG A 402 -27.21 10.41 -23.93
N ARG A 403 -28.44 10.02 -23.62
CA ARG A 403 -28.83 9.57 -22.28
C ARG A 403 -28.00 8.35 -21.85
N GLN A 404 -27.90 7.33 -22.71
CA GLN A 404 -27.09 6.12 -22.46
C GLN A 404 -25.60 6.46 -22.26
N ALA A 405 -25.01 7.29 -23.13
CA ALA A 405 -23.61 7.69 -23.00
C ALA A 405 -23.32 8.46 -21.70
N ARG A 406 -24.26 9.31 -21.24
CA ARG A 406 -24.16 10.02 -19.95
C ARG A 406 -24.28 9.07 -18.76
N LEU A 407 -25.22 8.12 -18.82
CA LEU A 407 -25.37 7.09 -17.79
C LEU A 407 -24.09 6.26 -17.68
N GLN A 408 -23.54 5.79 -18.81
CA GLN A 408 -22.29 5.03 -18.84
C GLN A 408 -21.13 5.83 -18.26
N LYS A 409 -20.98 7.12 -18.61
CA LYS A 409 -19.95 7.98 -18.01
C LYS A 409 -20.08 8.04 -16.48
N ARG A 410 -21.30 8.16 -15.95
CA ARG A 410 -21.55 8.20 -14.50
C ARG A 410 -21.25 6.85 -13.85
N ARG A 411 -21.63 5.74 -14.47
CA ARG A 411 -21.27 4.40 -13.99
C ARG A 411 -19.75 4.20 -13.93
N GLU A 412 -19.02 4.66 -14.94
CA GLU A 412 -17.55 4.66 -14.93
C GLU A 412 -16.99 5.47 -13.75
N VAL A 413 -17.55 6.65 -13.46
CA VAL A 413 -17.12 7.49 -12.32
C VAL A 413 -17.44 6.83 -10.98
N ALA A 414 -18.63 6.24 -10.82
CA ALA A 414 -19.02 5.48 -9.64
C ALA A 414 -18.09 4.28 -9.43
N ALA A 415 -17.73 3.56 -10.49
CA ALA A 415 -16.78 2.46 -10.44
C ALA A 415 -15.37 2.93 -10.02
N ILE A 416 -14.91 4.12 -10.43
CA ILE A 416 -13.64 4.70 -9.92
C ILE A 416 -13.73 4.96 -8.41
N LEU A 417 -14.84 5.56 -7.93
CA LEU A 417 -15.04 5.79 -6.50
C LEU A 417 -15.04 4.48 -5.71
N MET A 418 -15.79 3.47 -6.18
CA MET A 418 -15.80 2.13 -5.59
C MET A 418 -14.40 1.53 -5.54
N ARG A 419 -13.60 1.67 -6.61
CA ARG A 419 -12.20 1.20 -6.61
C ARG A 419 -11.39 1.84 -5.50
N ILE A 420 -11.46 3.17 -5.35
CA ILE A 420 -10.70 3.89 -4.31
C ILE A 420 -11.06 3.34 -2.92
N ILE A 421 -12.36 3.24 -2.61
CA ILE A 421 -12.84 2.73 -1.32
C ILE A 421 -12.46 1.26 -1.11
N LEU A 422 -12.64 0.40 -2.11
CA LEU A 422 -12.32 -1.03 -1.99
C LEU A 422 -10.81 -1.26 -1.75
N THR A 423 -9.93 -0.44 -2.34
CA THR A 423 -8.48 -0.57 -2.13
C THR A 423 -8.02 -0.27 -0.70
N ILE A 424 -8.87 0.33 0.15
CA ILE A 424 -8.60 0.53 1.58
C ILE A 424 -8.56 -0.81 2.34
N VAL A 425 -9.34 -1.80 1.89
CA VAL A 425 -9.51 -3.09 2.58
C VAL A 425 -9.01 -4.28 1.75
N SER A 426 -9.06 -4.18 0.41
CA SER A 426 -8.82 -5.28 -0.52
C SER A 426 -7.39 -5.87 -0.37
N PRO A 427 -7.28 -7.20 -0.15
CA PRO A 427 -6.01 -7.90 -0.08
C PRO A 427 -5.35 -8.07 -1.47
N GLU A 428 -6.10 -7.85 -2.55
CA GLU A 428 -5.61 -8.00 -3.90
C GLU A 428 -4.49 -6.99 -4.19
N SER A 429 -3.43 -7.47 -4.82
CA SER A 429 -2.26 -6.63 -5.07
C SER A 429 -2.48 -5.58 -6.15
N GLN A 430 -3.29 -5.96 -7.15
CA GLN A 430 -3.76 -5.10 -8.22
C GLN A 430 -5.16 -4.59 -7.91
N PRO A 431 -5.44 -3.30 -8.19
CA PRO A 431 -6.76 -2.75 -7.98
C PRO A 431 -7.78 -3.40 -8.92
N PRO A 432 -9.05 -3.54 -8.50
CA PRO A 432 -10.09 -4.16 -9.30
C PRO A 432 -10.28 -3.48 -10.67
N LEU A 433 -10.47 -4.29 -11.72
CA LEU A 433 -10.82 -3.81 -13.05
C LEU A 433 -12.15 -3.05 -13.00
N LEU A 434 -12.25 -1.92 -13.72
CA LEU A 434 -13.49 -1.12 -13.67
C LEU A 434 -14.66 -1.83 -14.33
N THR A 435 -14.42 -2.63 -15.36
CA THR A 435 -15.46 -3.46 -15.99
C THR A 435 -16.11 -4.39 -14.98
N THR A 436 -15.32 -5.01 -14.10
CA THR A 436 -15.84 -5.82 -13.00
C THR A 436 -16.65 -4.97 -12.02
N LEU A 437 -16.16 -3.79 -11.63
CA LEU A 437 -16.88 -2.91 -10.70
C LEU A 437 -18.17 -2.33 -11.29
N GLU A 438 -18.21 -2.06 -12.59
CA GLU A 438 -19.38 -1.53 -13.30
C GLU A 438 -20.60 -2.45 -13.16
N ASN A 439 -20.40 -3.77 -13.05
CA ASN A 439 -21.46 -4.75 -12.81
C ASN A 439 -22.08 -4.66 -11.40
N HIS A 440 -21.43 -3.95 -10.48
CA HIS A 440 -21.88 -3.79 -9.11
C HIS A 440 -22.31 -2.36 -8.78
N VAL A 441 -22.15 -1.40 -9.71
CA VAL A 441 -22.50 0.02 -9.50
C VAL A 441 -23.96 0.18 -9.05
N SER A 442 -24.88 -0.56 -9.66
CA SER A 442 -26.31 -0.52 -9.36
C SER A 442 -26.64 -0.92 -7.91
N ARG A 443 -25.78 -1.73 -7.27
CA ARG A 443 -25.97 -2.14 -5.86
C ARG A 443 -25.66 -1.03 -4.87
N PHE A 444 -24.70 -0.15 -5.20
CA PHE A 444 -24.35 1.00 -4.37
C PHE A 444 -25.12 2.26 -4.76
N PHE A 445 -25.43 2.39 -6.05
CA PHE A 445 -26.10 3.54 -6.65
C PHE A 445 -27.29 3.06 -7.51
N PRO A 446 -28.43 2.70 -6.89
CA PRO A 446 -29.61 2.19 -7.61
C PRO A 446 -30.12 3.16 -8.69
N SER A 447 -29.95 4.46 -8.50
CA SER A 447 -30.29 5.52 -9.48
C SER A 447 -29.47 5.46 -10.77
N LEU A 448 -28.39 4.67 -10.81
CA LEU A 448 -27.57 4.41 -11.99
C LEU A 448 -27.81 3.03 -12.60
N ALA A 449 -28.78 2.26 -12.11
CA ALA A 449 -29.14 0.96 -12.67
C ALA A 449 -29.58 1.10 -14.14
N ASN A 450 -29.24 0.10 -14.96
CA ASN A 450 -29.80 0.02 -16.30
C ASN A 450 -31.28 -0.39 -16.23
N PRO A 451 -32.12 -0.04 -17.22
CA PRO A 451 -33.56 -0.38 -17.19
C PRO A 451 -33.86 -1.88 -17.05
N GLU A 452 -32.95 -2.73 -17.53
CA GLU A 452 -33.07 -4.20 -17.51
C GLU A 452 -32.46 -4.83 -16.23
N GLU A 453 -31.78 -4.03 -15.41
CA GLU A 453 -31.00 -4.51 -14.27
C GLU A 453 -31.87 -4.58 -13.01
N MET A 454 -32.19 -5.79 -12.54
CA MET A 454 -32.92 -5.98 -11.28
C MET A 454 -31.98 -5.71 -10.09
N VAL A 455 -32.25 -4.62 -9.36
CA VAL A 455 -31.56 -4.32 -8.10
C VAL A 455 -32.30 -5.01 -6.95
N PRO A 456 -31.64 -5.92 -6.18
CA PRO A 456 -32.28 -6.58 -5.06
C PRO A 456 -32.67 -5.58 -3.97
N ASP A 457 -33.92 -5.66 -3.51
CA ASP A 457 -34.44 -4.92 -2.35
C ASP A 457 -35.02 -5.92 -1.33
N PRO A 458 -34.50 -6.02 -0.09
CA PRO A 458 -33.39 -5.25 0.46
C PRO A 458 -32.03 -5.63 -0.16
N PRO A 459 -31.04 -4.71 -0.11
CA PRO A 459 -29.69 -4.99 -0.58
C PRO A 459 -29.09 -6.18 0.17
N LYS A 460 -28.41 -7.07 -0.56
CA LYS A 460 -27.79 -8.30 -0.03
C LYS A 460 -26.28 -8.17 0.06
N ALA A 461 -25.68 -8.84 1.04
CA ALA A 461 -24.22 -8.94 1.16
C ALA A 461 -23.61 -9.69 -0.04
N PHE A 462 -22.40 -9.30 -0.43
CA PHE A 462 -21.67 -9.93 -1.53
C PHE A 462 -20.16 -9.71 -1.42
N SER A 463 -19.38 -10.51 -2.17
CA SER A 463 -17.93 -10.35 -2.26
C SER A 463 -17.52 -9.78 -3.61
N ILE A 464 -16.48 -8.95 -3.62
CA ILE A 464 -15.83 -8.45 -4.84
C ILE A 464 -14.35 -8.19 -4.55
N SER A 465 -13.45 -8.73 -5.36
CA SER A 465 -11.99 -8.47 -5.28
C SER A 465 -11.42 -8.62 -3.87
N GLY A 466 -11.68 -9.78 -3.25
CA GLY A 466 -11.20 -10.09 -1.90
C GLY A 466 -11.86 -9.29 -0.76
N VAL A 467 -12.89 -8.47 -1.04
CA VAL A 467 -13.65 -7.71 -0.03
C VAL A 467 -15.06 -8.27 0.09
N PHE A 468 -15.49 -8.57 1.30
CA PHE A 468 -16.87 -8.90 1.64
C PHE A 468 -17.60 -7.65 2.14
N LEU A 469 -18.68 -7.30 1.45
CA LEU A 469 -19.50 -6.13 1.72
C LEU A 469 -20.84 -6.53 2.32
N VAL A 470 -21.19 -5.90 3.43
CA VAL A 470 -22.45 -6.12 4.13
C VAL A 470 -23.19 -4.78 4.24
N PRO A 471 -24.43 -4.68 3.71
CA PRO A 471 -25.24 -3.50 3.90
C PRO A 471 -25.67 -3.35 5.37
N ILE A 472 -25.54 -2.15 5.92
CA ILE A 472 -26.00 -1.81 7.27
C ILE A 472 -27.38 -1.16 7.12
N ILE A 473 -28.41 -1.92 7.46
CA ILE A 473 -29.78 -1.44 7.48
C ILE A 473 -30.03 -0.83 8.87
N PRO A 474 -30.30 0.48 9.00
CA PRO A 474 -30.62 1.07 10.28
C PRO A 474 -31.86 0.40 10.86
N ASN A 475 -31.81 0.03 12.15
CA ASN A 475 -32.98 -0.48 12.84
C ASN A 475 -34.01 0.67 12.88
N PRO A 476 -35.27 0.48 12.46
CA PRO A 476 -36.30 1.48 12.69
C PRO A 476 -36.42 1.63 14.21
N GLU A 477 -36.12 2.81 14.76
CA GLU A 477 -36.47 3.08 16.14
C GLU A 477 -37.99 2.94 16.30
N PRO A 478 -38.48 2.25 17.33
CA PRO A 478 -39.91 2.24 17.62
C PRO A 478 -40.29 3.55 18.31
N THR A 479 -40.24 4.67 17.62
CA THR A 479 -40.80 5.93 18.12
C THR A 479 -41.46 6.73 16.99
N SER A 480 -42.70 7.14 17.29
CA SER A 480 -43.63 7.95 16.51
C SER A 480 -44.22 7.32 15.24
N ILE A 481 -45.49 6.99 15.34
CA ILE A 481 -46.41 6.47 14.31
C ILE A 481 -46.73 7.54 13.22
N GLU A 482 -46.03 8.67 13.16
CA GLU A 482 -46.43 9.81 12.31
C GLU A 482 -45.25 10.54 11.65
N ALA A 483 -44.24 9.83 11.17
CA ALA A 483 -43.33 10.37 10.15
C ALA A 483 -43.83 9.92 8.77
N PRO A 484 -44.09 10.83 7.80
CA PRO A 484 -44.54 10.45 6.47
C PRO A 484 -43.58 9.44 5.84
N GLU A 485 -44.10 8.38 5.21
CA GLU A 485 -43.32 7.33 4.53
C GLU A 485 -42.29 7.90 3.52
N GLU A 486 -42.55 9.10 2.99
CA GLU A 486 -41.65 9.83 2.08
C GLU A 486 -40.33 10.30 2.73
N GLN A 487 -40.26 10.47 4.06
CA GLN A 487 -39.05 10.95 4.75
C GLN A 487 -38.11 9.83 5.21
N GLN A 488 -38.59 8.59 5.37
CA GLN A 488 -37.74 7.44 5.71
C GLN A 488 -36.93 6.91 4.51
N GLN A 489 -37.27 7.33 3.28
CA GLN A 489 -36.69 6.83 2.02
C GLN A 489 -35.36 7.50 1.58
N LEU A 490 -34.74 8.39 2.36
CA LEU A 490 -33.80 9.36 1.79
C LEU A 490 -32.35 9.35 2.33
N GLN A 491 -31.91 8.43 3.19
CA GLN A 491 -30.49 8.37 3.59
C GLN A 491 -29.74 7.28 2.80
N PRO A 492 -28.57 7.58 2.19
CA PRO A 492 -27.80 6.57 1.47
C PRO A 492 -27.29 5.50 2.43
N LEU A 493 -27.34 4.25 1.99
CA LEU A 493 -27.01 3.07 2.79
C LEU A 493 -25.53 3.07 3.22
N SER A 494 -25.28 2.72 4.47
CA SER A 494 -23.92 2.45 4.96
C SER A 494 -23.52 1.01 4.66
N TRP A 495 -22.25 0.80 4.33
CA TRP A 495 -21.69 -0.49 3.98
C TRP A 495 -20.53 -0.82 4.92
N TYR A 496 -20.58 -2.02 5.50
CA TYR A 496 -19.46 -2.61 6.21
C TYR A 496 -18.59 -3.40 5.23
N LEU A 497 -17.33 -3.01 5.11
CA LEU A 497 -16.31 -3.61 4.26
C LEU A 497 -15.36 -4.40 5.14
N SER A 498 -15.10 -5.65 4.76
CA SER A 498 -14.13 -6.51 5.42
C SER A 498 -13.40 -7.36 4.41
N ARG A 499 -12.22 -7.86 4.76
CA ARG A 499 -11.57 -8.89 3.94
C ARG A 499 -12.47 -10.12 3.83
N ALA A 500 -12.63 -10.64 2.61
CA ALA A 500 -13.40 -11.84 2.36
C ALA A 500 -12.73 -13.06 3.05
N PRO A 501 -13.51 -14.00 3.58
CA PRO A 501 -12.96 -15.27 4.06
C PRO A 501 -12.21 -15.99 2.93
N TYR A 502 -11.09 -16.64 3.28
CA TYR A 502 -10.32 -17.42 2.31
C TYR A 502 -11.14 -18.59 1.76
N PRO A 503 -11.15 -18.80 0.43
CA PRO A 503 -11.89 -19.88 -0.17
C PRO A 503 -11.20 -21.22 0.12
N SER A 504 -11.99 -22.28 0.35
CA SER A 504 -11.45 -23.60 0.72
C SER A 504 -10.64 -24.28 -0.37
N ASN A 505 -10.74 -23.81 -1.62
CA ASN A 505 -10.08 -24.39 -2.79
C ASN A 505 -8.69 -23.78 -3.06
N GLN A 506 -8.26 -22.79 -2.29
CA GLN A 506 -6.94 -22.18 -2.44
C GLN A 506 -6.20 -22.22 -1.10
N PRO A 507 -4.88 -22.48 -1.11
CA PRO A 507 -4.10 -22.41 0.11
C PRO A 507 -4.10 -20.98 0.66
N PRO A 508 -4.28 -20.80 1.99
CA PRO A 508 -4.20 -19.48 2.59
C PRO A 508 -2.78 -18.90 2.49
N PRO A 509 -2.63 -17.56 2.59
CA PRO A 509 -1.32 -16.92 2.59
C PRO A 509 -0.48 -17.41 3.79
N ARG A 510 0.75 -17.83 3.50
CA ARG A 510 1.68 -18.40 4.49
C ARG A 510 3.06 -17.79 4.32
N VAL A 511 3.60 -17.24 5.41
CA VAL A 511 5.01 -16.81 5.50
C VAL A 511 5.70 -17.72 6.51
N ARG A 512 6.91 -18.19 6.21
CA ARG A 512 7.64 -19.08 7.09
C ARG A 512 9.04 -18.55 7.34
N THR A 513 9.49 -18.56 8.59
CA THR A 513 10.89 -18.25 8.91
C THR A 513 11.80 -19.41 8.48
N PRO A 514 13.10 -19.17 8.23
CA PRO A 514 14.07 -20.23 8.07
C PRO A 514 14.29 -20.95 9.41
N TYR A 515 14.81 -22.18 9.34
CA TYR A 515 15.41 -22.82 10.51
C TYR A 515 16.71 -22.08 10.85
N TRP A 516 17.03 -21.93 12.13
CA TRP A 516 18.31 -21.38 12.53
C TRP A 516 18.75 -21.95 13.88
N ALA A 517 20.07 -22.07 14.05
CA ALA A 517 20.69 -22.66 15.23
C ALA A 517 20.94 -21.59 16.31
N THR A 518 20.60 -21.89 17.57
CA THR A 518 21.00 -21.07 18.72
C THR A 518 22.45 -21.37 19.08
N GLU A 519 23.29 -20.34 19.23
CA GLU A 519 24.66 -20.52 19.75
C GLU A 519 24.61 -21.08 21.18
N ARG A 520 25.35 -22.18 21.43
CA ARG A 520 25.31 -22.94 22.69
C ARG A 520 25.74 -22.18 23.96
N ASN A 521 26.41 -21.02 23.85
CA ASN A 521 27.30 -20.57 24.94
C ASN A 521 27.31 -19.09 25.34
N ARG A 522 26.27 -18.29 25.08
CA ARG A 522 26.20 -16.92 25.64
C ARG A 522 24.79 -16.55 26.12
N ARG A 523 24.54 -16.74 27.42
CA ARG A 523 23.30 -16.30 28.10
C ARG A 523 23.24 -14.78 28.33
N ASP A 524 24.38 -14.10 28.41
CA ASP A 524 24.43 -12.73 28.97
C ASP A 524 24.75 -11.59 27.98
N LYS A 525 24.92 -11.86 26.68
CA LYS A 525 25.08 -10.80 25.66
C LYS A 525 24.34 -11.17 24.38
N TRP A 526 23.10 -10.71 24.34
CA TRP A 526 22.09 -10.82 23.29
C TRP A 526 22.66 -10.52 21.89
N LYS A 527 22.85 -11.53 21.05
CA LYS A 527 22.90 -11.34 19.60
C LYS A 527 21.55 -11.74 19.02
N ILE A 528 20.90 -10.77 18.39
CA ILE A 528 19.60 -10.85 17.72
C ILE A 528 19.70 -11.90 16.61
N SER A 529 18.69 -12.76 16.46
CA SER A 529 18.48 -13.52 15.22
C SER A 529 18.54 -12.54 14.06
N PRO A 530 19.33 -12.79 13.00
CA PRO A 530 19.53 -11.71 12.05
C PRO A 530 18.22 -11.38 11.36
N ARG A 531 17.94 -10.08 11.39
CA ARG A 531 16.66 -9.44 11.13
C ARG A 531 16.00 -9.99 9.87
N MET A 532 14.87 -10.68 10.02
CA MET A 532 14.06 -11.07 8.86
C MET A 532 13.61 -9.77 8.17
N PRO A 533 13.74 -9.63 6.85
CA PRO A 533 13.13 -8.53 6.15
C PRO A 533 11.62 -8.63 6.26
N TRP A 534 11.02 -7.48 6.09
CA TRP A 534 9.60 -7.31 5.95
C TRP A 534 9.03 -8.20 4.85
N ALA A 535 7.97 -8.94 5.19
CA ALA A 535 7.17 -9.71 4.26
C ALA A 535 5.78 -9.12 4.13
N LEU A 536 5.24 -9.07 2.90
CA LEU A 536 3.84 -8.72 2.70
C LEU A 536 2.96 -9.95 2.90
N TRP A 537 2.25 -9.98 4.01
CA TRP A 537 1.27 -11.00 4.34
C TRP A 537 -0.11 -10.60 3.84
N ASP A 538 -0.79 -11.54 3.17
CA ASP A 538 -2.11 -11.43 2.52
C ASP A 538 -2.34 -10.24 1.57
N GLY A 539 -1.31 -9.45 1.29
CA GLY A 539 -1.41 -8.22 0.50
C GLY A 539 -1.81 -6.97 1.28
N ARG A 540 -2.15 -7.06 2.58
CA ARG A 540 -2.44 -5.90 3.45
C ARG A 540 -1.48 -5.67 4.59
N TYR A 541 -0.81 -6.68 5.14
CA TYR A 541 0.01 -6.48 6.33
C TYR A 541 1.48 -6.68 6.01
N TRP A 542 2.28 -5.66 6.25
CA TRP A 542 3.72 -5.82 6.35
C TRP A 542 4.02 -6.44 7.70
N ILE A 543 4.70 -7.57 7.70
CA ILE A 543 5.06 -8.31 8.91
C ILE A 543 6.57 -8.47 8.94
N HIS A 544 7.15 -8.10 10.07
CA HIS A 544 8.57 -8.26 10.36
C HIS A 544 8.69 -9.05 11.65
N ILE A 545 9.49 -10.11 11.65
CA ILE A 545 9.60 -11.06 12.77
C ILE A 545 11.07 -11.25 13.12
N GLU A 546 11.42 -11.01 14.38
CA GLU A 546 12.72 -11.35 14.94
C GLU A 546 12.49 -12.39 16.04
N HIS A 547 13.11 -13.57 15.95
CA HIS A 547 12.89 -14.61 16.96
C HIS A 547 14.14 -15.40 17.29
N ARG A 548 14.26 -15.79 18.56
CA ARG A 548 15.32 -16.64 19.10
C ARG A 548 14.87 -18.08 19.47
N LEU A 549 13.70 -18.49 18.98
CA LEU A 549 13.21 -19.87 19.06
C LEU A 549 13.92 -20.81 18.05
N PRO A 550 14.40 -22.01 18.47
CA PRO A 550 15.01 -23.03 17.59
C PRO A 550 13.98 -23.76 16.70
N TYR A 551 12.81 -23.14 16.51
CA TYR A 551 11.66 -23.68 15.82
C TYR A 551 11.31 -22.77 14.64
N ARG A 552 10.72 -23.35 13.61
CA ARG A 552 10.17 -22.59 12.50
C ARG A 552 8.89 -21.89 12.92
N LEU A 553 8.82 -20.59 12.67
CA LEU A 553 7.60 -19.81 12.81
C LEU A 553 6.85 -19.76 11.49
N ILE A 554 5.53 -19.85 11.57
CA ILE A 554 4.64 -19.79 10.43
C ILE A 554 3.60 -18.71 10.70
N VAL A 555 3.51 -17.72 9.82
CA VAL A 555 2.42 -16.75 9.82
C VAL A 555 1.36 -17.21 8.84
N GLN A 556 0.16 -17.48 9.32
CA GLN A 556 -0.99 -17.86 8.50
C GLN A 556 -2.28 -17.29 9.13
N PRO A 557 -3.45 -17.38 8.46
CA PRO A 557 -4.67 -16.85 9.03
C PRO A 557 -5.03 -17.52 10.36
N PHE A 558 -5.65 -16.76 11.26
CA PHE A 558 -6.19 -17.30 12.49
C PHE A 558 -7.22 -18.39 12.17
N ALA A 559 -7.00 -19.60 12.65
CA ALA A 559 -7.89 -20.74 12.36
C ALA A 559 -8.74 -21.10 13.58
N HIS A 560 -9.98 -21.54 13.30
CA HIS A 560 -10.94 -21.92 14.34
C HIS A 560 -10.43 -23.05 15.24
N GLU A 561 -9.72 -24.03 14.66
CA GLU A 561 -9.20 -25.20 15.36
C GLU A 561 -8.19 -24.86 16.48
N HIS A 562 -7.41 -23.79 16.31
CA HIS A 562 -6.42 -23.35 17.29
C HIS A 562 -6.95 -22.32 18.30
N ALA A 563 -8.19 -21.83 18.14
CA ALA A 563 -8.76 -20.78 18.97
C ALA A 563 -8.97 -21.21 20.44
N LYS A 564 -9.50 -22.42 20.66
CA LYS A 564 -9.72 -22.95 22.02
C LYS A 564 -8.40 -23.29 22.71
N PRO A 565 -7.46 -24.05 22.10
CA PRO A 565 -6.14 -24.30 22.69
C PRO A 565 -5.38 -23.03 23.03
N PHE A 566 -5.36 -22.03 22.14
CA PHE A 566 -4.68 -20.76 22.39
C PHE A 566 -5.27 -20.01 23.60
N ARG A 567 -6.60 -19.94 23.69
CA ARG A 567 -7.27 -19.32 24.84
C ARG A 567 -6.92 -20.02 26.16
N GLU A 568 -6.74 -21.34 26.15
CA GLU A 568 -6.38 -22.11 27.35
C GLU A 568 -4.93 -21.82 27.80
N LEU A 569 -4.03 -21.48 26.88
CA LEU A 569 -2.65 -21.07 27.19
C LEU A 569 -2.53 -19.66 27.78
N LEU A 570 -3.56 -18.82 27.65
CA LEU A 570 -3.55 -17.44 28.16
C LEU A 570 -3.95 -17.35 29.64
N PRO A 571 -3.39 -16.40 30.42
CA PRO A 571 -3.89 -16.03 31.73
C PRO A 571 -5.36 -15.56 31.70
N PRO A 572 -6.11 -15.62 32.82
CA PRO A 572 -7.53 -15.24 32.86
C PRO A 572 -7.82 -13.83 32.32
N ASP A 573 -6.97 -12.86 32.62
CA ASP A 573 -7.13 -11.47 32.17
C ASP A 573 -6.96 -11.35 30.65
N ASP A 574 -5.95 -12.02 30.09
CA ASP A 574 -5.71 -12.05 28.65
C ASP A 574 -6.80 -12.83 27.88
N ARG A 575 -7.43 -13.83 28.50
CA ARG A 575 -8.61 -14.51 27.91
C ARG A 575 -9.77 -13.54 27.73
N ASN A 576 -10.04 -12.72 28.75
CA ASN A 576 -11.08 -11.71 28.72
C ASN A 576 -10.74 -10.59 27.74
N ARG A 577 -9.47 -10.16 27.71
CA ARG A 577 -8.94 -9.19 26.74
C ARG A 577 -9.11 -9.71 25.31
N LEU A 578 -8.71 -10.95 25.02
CA LEU A 578 -8.87 -11.58 23.70
C LEU A 578 -10.33 -11.58 23.24
N ALA A 579 -11.25 -11.97 24.12
CA ALA A 579 -12.68 -11.98 23.79
C ALA A 579 -13.22 -10.57 23.51
N ALA A 580 -12.80 -9.57 24.29
CA ALA A 580 -13.19 -8.18 24.10
C ALA A 580 -12.64 -7.59 22.78
N LEU A 581 -11.34 -7.79 22.51
CA LEU A 581 -10.67 -7.30 21.30
C LEU A 581 -11.24 -7.94 20.03
N LEU A 582 -11.44 -9.26 20.03
CA LEU A 582 -12.07 -9.95 18.90
C LEU A 582 -13.52 -9.51 18.69
N LYS A 583 -14.24 -9.10 19.73
CA LYS A 583 -15.60 -8.57 19.60
C LYS A 583 -15.62 -7.16 19.00
N ARG A 584 -14.64 -6.33 19.38
CA ARG A 584 -14.51 -4.95 18.92
C ARG A 584 -13.96 -4.86 17.49
N TYR A 585 -12.79 -5.45 17.25
CA TYR A 585 -12.03 -5.21 16.03
C TYR A 585 -12.28 -6.25 14.93
N ALA A 586 -12.60 -7.51 15.28
CA ALA A 586 -12.75 -8.59 14.32
C ALA A 586 -14.00 -9.46 14.55
N PRO A 587 -15.22 -8.87 14.56
CA PRO A 587 -16.44 -9.63 14.84
C PRO A 587 -16.71 -10.71 13.77
N GLY A 588 -17.36 -11.80 14.20
CA GLY A 588 -17.80 -12.86 13.29
C GLY A 588 -16.66 -13.55 12.54
N LYS A 589 -16.84 -13.76 11.22
CA LYS A 589 -15.89 -14.49 10.37
C LYS A 589 -14.62 -13.70 10.02
N VAL A 590 -14.62 -12.37 10.21
CA VAL A 590 -13.47 -11.52 9.90
C VAL A 590 -12.25 -11.88 10.76
N ARG A 591 -12.43 -12.39 11.98
CA ARG A 591 -11.29 -12.86 12.79
C ARG A 591 -10.41 -13.89 12.10
N TYR A 592 -10.98 -14.71 11.22
CA TYR A 592 -10.24 -15.75 10.51
C TYR A 592 -9.45 -15.20 9.31
N THR A 593 -9.43 -13.88 9.13
CA THR A 593 -8.51 -13.18 8.24
C THR A 593 -7.37 -12.51 9.00
N LEU A 594 -7.33 -12.55 10.34
CA LEU A 594 -6.21 -11.96 11.10
C LEU A 594 -4.94 -12.78 10.91
N PRO A 595 -3.75 -12.15 10.80
CA PRO A 595 -2.49 -12.88 10.85
C PRO A 595 -2.31 -13.47 12.22
N ALA A 596 -1.91 -14.74 12.25
CA ALA A 596 -1.62 -15.49 13.45
C ALA A 596 -0.24 -16.16 13.31
N ILE A 597 0.55 -16.13 14.39
CA ILE A 597 1.88 -16.73 14.44
C ILE A 597 1.76 -18.11 15.09
N TYR A 598 2.23 -19.12 14.37
CA TYR A 598 2.21 -20.51 14.77
C TYR A 598 3.63 -21.06 14.86
N LEU A 599 3.79 -22.07 15.71
CA LEU A 599 4.95 -22.94 15.75
C LEU A 599 4.64 -24.27 15.08
N GLU A 600 5.62 -24.81 14.34
CA GLU A 600 5.53 -26.11 13.67
C GLU A 600 5.58 -27.30 14.65
N GLU A 601 6.09 -27.07 15.85
CA GLU A 601 6.27 -28.10 16.89
C GLU A 601 5.77 -27.58 18.26
N ASP A 602 5.66 -28.48 19.24
CA ASP A 602 5.28 -28.13 20.61
C ASP A 602 6.36 -27.27 21.29
N LEU A 603 5.93 -26.14 21.83
CA LEU A 603 6.77 -25.20 22.55
C LEU A 603 6.78 -25.51 24.04
N ASP A 604 7.94 -25.91 24.56
CA ASP A 604 8.28 -25.82 25.98
C ASP A 604 9.20 -24.60 26.19
N LEU A 605 8.61 -23.48 26.64
CA LEU A 605 9.34 -22.25 26.96
C LEU A 605 10.20 -22.37 28.22
N GLU A 606 9.96 -23.39 29.06
CA GLU A 606 10.73 -23.62 30.28
C GLU A 606 12.03 -24.39 29.97
N ASN A 607 12.01 -25.25 28.95
CA ASN A 607 13.17 -26.03 28.48
C ASN A 607 13.40 -25.90 26.97
N VAL A 608 13.74 -24.70 26.49
CA VAL A 608 14.12 -24.51 25.08
C VAL A 608 15.46 -25.22 24.78
N VAL A 609 15.43 -26.34 24.06
CA VAL A 609 16.63 -27.12 23.70
C VAL A 609 17.19 -26.65 22.34
N PRO A 610 18.41 -26.09 22.27
CA PRO A 610 19.11 -25.80 21.02
C PRO A 610 19.32 -27.07 20.17
N ARG A 611 18.89 -27.07 18.90
CA ARG A 611 19.23 -28.16 17.98
C ARG A 611 20.61 -27.91 17.34
N PRO A 612 21.58 -28.84 17.49
CA PRO A 612 22.95 -28.64 17.01
C PRO A 612 23.14 -28.79 15.49
N SER A 613 22.10 -29.18 14.74
CA SER A 613 22.21 -29.66 13.36
C SER A 613 21.54 -28.79 12.29
N TYR A 614 21.08 -27.57 12.62
CA TYR A 614 20.53 -26.67 11.59
C TYR A 614 21.61 -25.77 10.99
N PRO A 615 21.63 -25.60 9.65
CA PRO A 615 22.52 -24.64 9.02
C PRO A 615 22.19 -23.22 9.49
N ASN A 616 23.21 -22.40 9.69
CA ASN A 616 23.01 -20.96 9.87
C ASN A 616 22.49 -20.38 8.54
N PRO A 617 21.50 -19.49 8.55
CA PRO A 617 21.09 -18.79 7.34
C PRO A 617 22.28 -17.97 6.80
N VAL A 618 22.50 -18.00 5.48
CA VAL A 618 23.51 -17.16 4.82
C VAL A 618 22.95 -15.73 4.77
N TYR A 619 23.72 -14.75 5.28
CA TYR A 619 23.30 -13.34 5.31
C TYR A 619 24.08 -12.46 4.33
N LEU A 620 23.35 -11.46 3.83
CA LEU A 620 23.66 -10.54 2.75
C LEU A 620 24.02 -9.15 3.31
N ASP A 621 25.30 -8.90 3.56
CA ASP A 621 25.84 -7.53 3.71
C ASP A 621 26.30 -6.95 2.36
N ASP A 622 26.21 -7.73 1.28
CA ASP A 622 26.70 -7.40 -0.06
C ASP A 622 25.53 -7.28 -1.07
N PRO A 623 25.32 -6.10 -1.72
CA PRO A 623 24.30 -5.89 -2.74
C PRO A 623 24.47 -6.76 -4.02
N ASP A 624 25.67 -7.31 -4.23
CA ASP A 624 25.97 -8.24 -5.34
C ASP A 624 25.71 -9.70 -4.97
N ALA A 625 25.73 -10.03 -3.67
CA ALA A 625 25.33 -11.34 -3.16
C ALA A 625 23.82 -11.53 -3.09
N VAL A 626 23.03 -10.47 -3.34
CA VAL A 626 21.55 -10.46 -3.25
C VAL A 626 20.96 -11.38 -4.28
N ASP A 627 20.87 -12.63 -3.87
CA ASP A 627 20.05 -13.62 -4.48
C ASP A 627 18.61 -13.45 -3.98
N ASP A 628 17.64 -13.47 -4.89
CA ASP A 628 16.21 -13.57 -4.52
C ASP A 628 15.94 -14.83 -3.65
N ASN A 629 16.95 -15.71 -3.49
CA ASN A 629 17.01 -16.94 -2.71
C ASN A 629 16.82 -16.86 -1.19
N ALA A 630 16.92 -15.70 -0.54
CA ALA A 630 16.82 -15.67 0.94
C ALA A 630 15.39 -15.85 1.50
N PHE A 631 14.33 -15.75 0.68
CA PHE A 631 12.93 -15.65 1.19
C PHE A 631 11.93 -16.71 0.73
N GLU A 632 12.32 -17.57 -0.21
CA GLU A 632 11.58 -18.80 -0.50
C GLU A 632 12.50 -19.95 -0.16
N GLY A 633 12.16 -20.69 0.90
CA GLY A 633 12.98 -21.77 1.43
C GLY A 633 13.52 -22.67 0.33
N VAL A 634 14.86 -22.79 0.32
CA VAL A 634 15.70 -23.77 -0.36
C VAL A 634 14.91 -24.87 -1.07
N VAL A 635 14.78 -24.75 -2.39
CA VAL A 635 14.69 -25.90 -3.29
C VAL A 635 15.95 -25.84 -4.15
N GLU A 636 17.06 -26.34 -3.62
CA GLU A 636 18.21 -26.67 -4.46
C GLU A 636 17.87 -27.95 -5.24
N LYS A 637 17.80 -27.83 -6.57
CA LYS A 637 17.89 -28.99 -7.47
C LYS A 637 19.37 -29.31 -7.65
N GLY A 638 19.77 -30.52 -7.26
CA GLY A 638 20.95 -31.17 -7.80
C GLY A 638 22.20 -31.13 -6.93
N THR A 639 22.20 -31.90 -5.85
CA THR A 639 23.33 -32.78 -5.48
C THR A 639 22.85 -33.70 -4.35
N GLU A 640 23.28 -34.96 -4.38
CA GLU A 640 22.84 -36.01 -3.46
C GLU A 640 23.16 -35.65 -1.99
N ALA A 641 22.18 -35.07 -1.29
CA ALA A 641 22.19 -34.89 0.16
C ALA A 641 20.90 -35.47 0.77
N SER A 642 21.03 -36.72 1.20
CA SER A 642 20.24 -37.43 2.22
C SER A 642 19.10 -36.64 2.91
N SER A 643 17.85 -37.05 2.64
CA SER A 643 16.70 -37.08 3.58
C SER A 643 16.10 -35.79 4.15
N LEU A 644 16.03 -34.68 3.41
CA LEU A 644 15.24 -33.49 3.81
C LEU A 644 14.30 -33.02 2.69
N HIS A 645 13.33 -33.85 2.31
CA HIS A 645 12.11 -33.35 1.66
C HIS A 645 11.39 -32.37 2.60
N PRO A 646 10.79 -31.28 2.11
CA PRO A 646 9.92 -30.43 2.91
C PRO A 646 8.76 -31.30 3.42
N ARG A 647 8.78 -31.65 4.71
CA ARG A 647 7.68 -32.39 5.35
C ARG A 647 6.37 -31.69 4.98
N VAL A 648 5.39 -32.46 4.49
CA VAL A 648 4.01 -32.00 4.39
C VAL A 648 3.62 -31.52 5.79
N LEU A 649 3.38 -30.22 5.93
CA LEU A 649 3.06 -29.61 7.22
C LEU A 649 1.72 -30.15 7.71
N ASP A 650 1.78 -30.82 8.85
CA ASP A 650 0.60 -31.30 9.54
C ASP A 650 0.02 -30.14 10.37
N ASN A 651 -1.04 -29.49 9.85
CA ASN A 651 -1.71 -28.39 10.56
C ASN A 651 -2.15 -28.81 11.97
N SER A 652 -2.42 -30.10 12.21
CA SER A 652 -2.84 -30.60 13.53
C SER A 652 -1.74 -30.50 14.60
N LYS A 653 -0.47 -30.38 14.20
CA LYS A 653 0.69 -30.24 15.08
C LYS A 653 1.09 -28.79 15.33
N MET A 654 0.45 -27.84 14.67
CA MET A 654 0.75 -26.43 14.85
C MET A 654 0.18 -25.88 16.15
N LYS A 655 0.97 -25.03 16.82
CA LYS A 655 0.53 -24.33 18.04
C LYS A 655 0.48 -22.84 17.80
N LEU A 656 -0.70 -22.24 17.95
CA LEU A 656 -0.89 -20.80 17.89
C LEU A 656 -0.23 -20.16 19.12
N VAL A 657 0.64 -19.19 18.90
CA VAL A 657 1.38 -18.51 19.98
C VAL A 657 1.13 -17.01 20.06
N ALA A 658 0.72 -16.36 18.97
CA ALA A 658 0.39 -14.94 18.98
C ALA A 658 -0.65 -14.54 17.92
N LEU A 659 -1.44 -13.52 18.25
CA LEU A 659 -2.28 -12.72 17.36
C LEU A 659 -1.71 -11.31 17.28
N PRO A 660 -0.69 -11.09 16.43
CA PRO A 660 0.11 -9.88 16.46
C PRO A 660 -0.66 -8.58 16.14
N THR A 661 -1.72 -8.62 15.31
CA THR A 661 -2.55 -7.43 15.09
C THR A 661 -3.43 -7.07 16.28
N LEU A 662 -3.60 -7.93 17.28
CA LEU A 662 -4.35 -7.63 18.50
C LEU A 662 -3.45 -7.47 19.73
N ASP A 663 -2.14 -7.58 19.55
CA ASP A 663 -1.15 -7.52 20.63
C ASP A 663 -1.46 -8.52 21.78
N ILE A 664 -1.78 -9.77 21.39
CA ILE A 664 -2.01 -10.89 22.32
C ILE A 664 -1.08 -12.04 21.97
N GLN A 665 -0.38 -12.57 22.97
CA GLN A 665 0.52 -13.69 22.84
C GLN A 665 0.57 -14.55 24.10
N VAL A 666 1.12 -15.76 24.00
CA VAL A 666 1.35 -16.60 25.18
C VAL A 666 2.37 -15.95 26.13
N PRO A 667 2.26 -16.17 27.45
CA PRO A 667 3.19 -15.58 28.42
C PRO A 667 4.65 -15.88 28.12
N ARG A 668 5.54 -14.91 28.39
CA ARG A 668 7.00 -14.99 28.20
C ARG A 668 7.46 -15.10 26.74
N LEU A 669 6.56 -15.04 25.76
CA LEU A 669 6.93 -15.11 24.34
C LEU A 669 7.75 -13.89 23.90
N ASP A 670 7.51 -12.72 24.50
CA ASP A 670 8.26 -11.47 24.32
C ASP A 670 9.76 -11.62 24.61
N GLU A 671 10.14 -12.53 25.52
CA GLU A 671 11.54 -12.86 25.75
C GLU A 671 12.18 -13.48 24.50
N TYR A 672 11.41 -14.16 23.64
CA TYR A 672 11.92 -14.97 22.52
C TYR A 672 11.52 -14.48 21.13
N LEU A 673 10.48 -13.68 20.99
CA LEU A 673 9.90 -13.25 19.73
C LEU A 673 9.52 -11.78 19.83
N SER A 674 10.01 -11.00 18.88
CA SER A 674 9.54 -9.66 18.58
C SER A 674 8.92 -9.67 17.20
N TYR A 675 7.78 -8.99 17.05
CA TYR A 675 7.16 -8.79 15.74
C TYR A 675 6.70 -7.35 15.60
N GLU A 676 6.76 -6.86 14.37
CA GLU A 676 6.20 -5.59 13.98
C GLU A 676 5.20 -5.82 12.85
N ILE A 677 4.02 -5.23 12.98
CA ILE A 677 2.98 -5.29 11.96
C ILE A 677 2.57 -3.88 11.58
N ARG A 678 2.57 -3.63 10.27
CA ARG A 678 2.09 -2.38 9.69
C ARG A 678 1.07 -2.66 8.61
N TYR A 679 0.09 -1.80 8.49
CA TYR A 679 -0.91 -1.87 7.43
C TYR A 679 -0.34 -1.25 6.16
N ARG A 680 -0.40 -1.97 5.04
CA ARG A 680 0.04 -1.52 3.71
C ARG A 680 -0.70 -0.24 3.34
N ARG A 681 -0.05 0.56 2.49
CA ARG A 681 -0.53 1.87 2.03
C ARG A 681 -2.04 1.99 1.90
N VAL A 682 -2.60 2.87 2.73
CA VAL A 682 -3.88 3.51 2.52
C VAL A 682 -3.61 4.97 2.23
N ASP A 683 -4.11 5.46 1.10
CA ASP A 683 -3.93 6.85 0.70
C ASP A 683 -4.48 7.78 1.79
N ARG A 684 -3.59 8.56 2.43
CA ARG A 684 -3.97 9.43 3.56
C ARG A 684 -4.94 10.52 3.12
N ASP A 685 -4.77 11.05 1.92
CA ASP A 685 -5.69 12.00 1.33
C ASP A 685 -7.10 11.41 1.24
N THR A 686 -7.22 10.13 0.86
CA THR A 686 -8.51 9.43 0.82
C THR A 686 -9.17 9.36 2.20
N LEU A 687 -8.42 8.98 3.25
CA LEU A 687 -8.95 8.92 4.61
C LEU A 687 -9.31 10.31 5.18
N GLN A 688 -8.52 11.33 4.88
CA GLN A 688 -8.76 12.71 5.34
C GLN A 688 -9.91 13.38 4.58
N THR A 689 -10.00 13.15 3.28
CA THR A 689 -11.02 13.76 2.41
C THR A 689 -12.41 13.19 2.70
N ALA A 690 -12.50 11.91 3.09
CA ALA A 690 -13.77 11.22 3.35
C ALA A 690 -14.09 11.02 4.84
N GLY A 691 -13.18 11.39 5.76
CA GLY A 691 -13.30 11.06 7.18
C GLY A 691 -13.76 12.23 8.07
N THR A 692 -14.88 12.05 8.78
CA THR A 692 -15.14 12.72 10.06
C THR A 692 -14.69 11.78 11.17
N PHE A 693 -13.45 11.90 11.66
CA PHE A 693 -12.92 11.01 12.70
C PHE A 693 -13.63 11.25 14.05
N HIS A 694 -14.74 10.56 14.30
CA HIS A 694 -15.30 10.43 15.64
C HIS A 694 -14.72 9.16 16.27
N ARG A 695 -13.74 9.32 17.16
CA ARG A 695 -13.29 8.22 18.02
C ARG A 695 -14.44 7.84 18.95
N GLY A 696 -15.07 6.71 18.66
CA GLY A 696 -15.94 6.01 19.59
C GLY A 696 -17.43 6.21 19.32
N SER A 697 -18.03 5.25 18.61
CA SER A 697 -19.26 4.57 19.00
C SER A 697 -19.73 3.72 17.82
N PHE A 698 -19.80 2.39 17.94
CA PHE A 698 -21.08 1.68 18.02
C PHE A 698 -20.91 0.16 18.13
N THR A 699 -21.84 -0.42 18.88
CA THR A 699 -22.02 -1.84 19.14
C THR A 699 -22.56 -2.58 17.91
N ALA A 700 -21.95 -3.73 17.60
CA ALA A 700 -22.46 -4.68 16.60
C ALA A 700 -23.96 -5.03 16.81
N PRO A 701 -24.71 -5.32 15.72
CA PRO A 701 -26.11 -5.70 15.82
C PRO A 701 -26.26 -6.94 16.70
N ARG A 702 -27.02 -6.82 17.79
CA ARG A 702 -27.41 -7.96 18.61
C ARG A 702 -28.29 -8.88 17.77
N ALA A 703 -27.87 -10.14 17.63
CA ALA A 703 -28.74 -11.20 17.13
C ALA A 703 -30.01 -11.26 17.99
N SER A 704 -31.17 -11.20 17.34
CA SER A 704 -32.47 -11.29 17.99
C SER A 704 -32.58 -12.64 18.71
N LYS A 705 -32.75 -12.60 20.03
CA LYS A 705 -33.32 -13.71 20.78
C LYS A 705 -34.69 -13.28 21.27
N SER A 706 -35.70 -13.94 20.72
CA SER A 706 -37.10 -13.83 21.11
C SER A 706 -37.27 -14.13 22.61
N LYS A 707 -38.12 -13.32 23.24
CA LYS A 707 -38.54 -13.35 24.66
C LYS A 707 -39.05 -14.72 25.11
N LYS A 708 -38.87 -15.02 26.40
CA LYS A 708 -40.00 -15.41 27.27
C LYS A 708 -39.78 -14.91 28.71
N ARG A 709 -40.85 -14.30 29.23
CA ARG A 709 -41.03 -13.72 30.56
C ARG A 709 -41.05 -14.79 31.66
N GLY A 710 -40.74 -14.36 32.89
CA GLY A 710 -41.11 -15.08 34.11
C GLY A 710 -40.58 -14.39 35.37
N MET A 711 -41.32 -13.39 35.86
CA MET A 711 -41.17 -12.85 37.22
C MET A 711 -41.33 -13.95 38.26
N ARG A 712 -40.51 -13.94 39.31
CA ARG A 712 -40.92 -14.33 40.67
C ARG A 712 -40.02 -13.67 41.72
N THR A 713 -40.66 -12.84 42.53
CA THR A 713 -40.22 -12.21 43.77
C THR A 713 -40.27 -13.22 44.92
N LEU A 714 -39.34 -13.13 45.89
CA LEU A 714 -39.46 -13.41 47.35
C LEU A 714 -38.03 -13.27 47.95
N VAL A 715 -37.69 -12.21 48.70
CA VAL A 715 -38.02 -11.86 50.10
C VAL A 715 -37.10 -12.53 51.14
N VAL A 716 -36.23 -11.69 51.71
CA VAL A 716 -35.91 -11.45 53.14
C VAL A 716 -35.15 -12.54 53.95
N LEU A 717 -33.93 -12.17 54.42
CA LEU A 717 -33.49 -12.01 55.83
C LEU A 717 -31.95 -12.09 55.90
N ASN A 718 -31.19 -11.58 56.87
CA ASN A 718 -31.17 -10.42 57.78
C ASN A 718 -29.93 -10.64 58.70
N ARG A 719 -29.27 -9.56 59.13
CA ARG A 719 -28.34 -9.43 60.29
C ARG A 719 -26.97 -10.13 60.18
N GLY A 720 -25.88 -9.59 60.74
CA GLY A 720 -25.70 -8.49 61.71
C GLY A 720 -24.27 -7.92 61.66
N ARG A 721 -24.10 -6.63 61.99
CA ARG A 721 -23.52 -6.12 63.26
C ARG A 721 -22.04 -6.50 63.45
N GLY A 722 -21.08 -5.59 63.62
CA GLY A 722 -21.10 -4.13 63.72
C GLY A 722 -19.81 -3.57 64.31
N ARG A 723 -19.84 -2.26 64.63
CA ARG A 723 -18.99 -1.50 65.58
C ARG A 723 -17.49 -1.38 65.22
N SER A 724 -17.03 -0.26 64.67
CA SER A 724 -16.71 1.02 65.34
C SER A 724 -15.51 0.96 66.31
N TRP A 725 -14.44 1.74 66.06
CA TRP A 725 -13.96 2.83 66.95
C TRP A 725 -12.66 3.51 66.46
N ARG A 726 -12.71 4.87 66.50
CA ARG A 726 -11.66 5.89 66.78
C ARG A 726 -10.48 6.08 65.80
N ARG A 727 -10.29 7.25 65.16
CA ARG A 727 -10.01 8.65 65.60
C ARG A 727 -8.72 8.87 66.40
N SER A 728 -7.67 9.38 65.72
CA SER A 728 -6.79 10.50 66.14
C SER A 728 -5.75 10.75 65.02
N ARG A 729 -5.81 11.85 64.24
CA ARG A 729 -5.42 13.26 64.51
C ARG A 729 -3.92 13.55 64.32
N LEU A 730 -3.67 14.58 63.49
CA LEU A 730 -2.57 15.58 63.49
C LEU A 730 -1.17 15.06 63.15
N GLY A 731 -0.33 15.73 62.36
CA GLY A 731 -0.43 17.03 61.72
C GLY A 731 0.85 17.33 60.92
N TYR A 732 0.67 18.22 59.94
CA TYR A 732 1.62 19.04 59.17
C TYR A 732 3.13 19.08 59.51
N SER A 733 3.87 19.30 58.41
CA SER A 733 5.11 20.10 58.27
C SER A 733 6.46 19.43 58.56
N ARG A 734 7.06 18.78 57.54
CA ARG A 734 8.10 19.34 56.65
C ARG A 734 8.54 18.31 55.62
#